data_AF-A0A970SQ31-F1
#
_entry.id   AF-A0A970SQ31-F1
#
_cell.length_a   1.000
_cell.length_b   1.000
_cell.length_c   1.000
_cell.angle_alpha   90.00
_cell.angle_beta   90.00
_cell.angle_gamma   90.00
#
_symmetry.space_group_name_H-M   'P 1'
#
loop_
_entity.id
_entity.type
_entity.pdbx_description
1 polymer ?
#
loop_
_entity_poly.entity_id
_entity_poly.type
_entity_poly.pdbx_seq_one_letter_code
_entity_poly.pdbx_strand_id
1 'polypeptide(L)'
;MHTMRLYASLLIVIILSAGCAFADRPPVVAISSATGVVVKITDAADYKTGSDVSYQIKHLPGGVAFASGTFPASAIKTDDWGLRVLSIENLKPKLWSPSDPQLYELIVTSNGATLGKVRFGFRTFEVVGDKFYLNGRETLLRGIPINPPGRDLPDAMLHSKEFIRGYIKLLKSAYVNIIRTEPDDWISECDEQGMMLFAGHYGGGGSGPIAPAFEKRLLFYRDLILRLASHPSVVIYVLSNEVDYNSPASTYKQYLTRVYDDLRLFDTTRAVIGNAGFGHGAPGEIFDVHRYAGWYYGNICDWPADATIYMKYAEKSGQPLTVTECVAAYTSDACDFETMGKQLSMMTKWVGTAKDHRAAATAYQAELVKHITESMRRYRTQKNNIAGIMPFTYFLGWANAQSSEDIIVKPAFETLKTAFQPVLLSPECWHRNLYAGDDLKFRLCLANDDDSGRAIGPTSVEVEVISSEGSAIASDTAAFSATPYYSNNWTDLTLPTPADATHGLYDVRCRLIDENGTQISANEFPIFIAPRSWVAASPNIGEITLFDPSGVTAKALESVGIKYTKTTGLKSLPQKGLLIIGEEALDSGVYPDKKNVLAFLNQGGKILCLRQDRVKWETDWLPAKLSTKQRPPYRQLTYIQPRDNAILFDGITDRDLRWWNELGRTEDGTPDIGPVLTAFRPETVSDLKWARIWASCDPLLSAAAIIELLHGKGSVVLCQFRAVERVDIDPCAAKLLGNLVAYTSGESAGLLDLHEPIDWDLRAFRTGAFVSSLQGLLPHSQTYQHRGTSKGRLGDDHRIDGFTLLGNYDFSSNGWLIPIPDPTTLGWGFIYGTLSRPASKFVVALHNTSNEAARISLKLDGKLVGSHVSVPAGASQEVQWPIKRDPGAVTVSLQGDQKLVIKQTRFE
;
A
#
# COMPACT_ATOMS: atom_id res chain seq x y z
N MET A 1 21.51 -44.96 16.43
CA MET A 1 21.84 -43.66 17.08
C MET A 1 20.72 -42.62 17.03
N HIS A 2 19.80 -42.62 16.05
CA HIS A 2 18.61 -41.73 16.05
C HIS A 2 17.58 -42.05 17.15
N THR A 3 17.30 -43.33 17.41
CA THR A 3 16.37 -43.77 18.46
C THR A 3 16.83 -43.38 19.88
N MET A 4 18.13 -43.37 20.16
CA MET A 4 18.65 -43.00 21.49
C MET A 4 18.58 -41.49 21.80
N ARG A 5 18.61 -40.61 20.79
CA ARG A 5 18.48 -39.15 20.98
C ARG A 5 17.02 -38.71 21.16
N LEU A 6 16.06 -39.44 20.59
CA LEU A 6 14.62 -39.21 20.83
C LEU A 6 14.23 -39.53 22.28
N TYR A 7 14.68 -40.67 22.82
CA TYR A 7 14.40 -41.06 24.21
C TYR A 7 14.95 -40.06 25.24
N ALA A 8 16.14 -39.50 25.00
CA ALA A 8 16.73 -38.48 25.87
C ALA A 8 15.95 -37.14 25.83
N SER A 9 15.40 -36.78 24.68
CA SER A 9 14.56 -35.57 24.51
C SER A 9 13.18 -35.75 25.16
N LEU A 10 12.60 -36.95 25.05
CA LEU A 10 11.30 -37.29 25.66
C LEU A 10 11.37 -37.28 27.20
N LEU A 11 12.47 -37.78 27.79
CA LEU A 11 12.65 -37.80 29.24
C LEU A 11 12.79 -36.38 29.82
N ILE A 12 13.48 -35.48 29.11
CA ILE A 12 13.66 -34.08 29.52
C ILE A 12 12.35 -33.30 29.43
N VAL A 13 11.51 -33.60 28.43
CA VAL A 13 10.17 -32.99 28.28
C VAL A 13 9.23 -33.41 29.41
N ILE A 14 9.24 -34.69 29.82
CA ILE A 14 8.42 -35.21 30.93
C ILE A 14 8.86 -34.59 32.28
N ILE A 15 10.15 -34.30 32.47
CA ILE A 15 10.68 -33.68 33.69
C ILE A 15 10.39 -32.16 33.73
N LEU A 16 10.32 -31.48 32.58
CA LEU A 16 10.02 -30.04 32.50
C LEU A 16 8.52 -29.69 32.52
N SER A 17 7.63 -30.62 32.17
CA SER A 17 6.17 -30.43 32.24
C SER A 17 5.62 -30.34 33.66
N ALA A 18 6.41 -30.65 34.69
CA ALA A 18 5.96 -30.66 36.09
C ALA A 18 5.84 -29.26 36.73
N GLY A 19 6.16 -28.16 36.03
CA GLY A 19 6.31 -26.84 36.67
C GLY A 19 5.88 -25.61 35.86
N CYS A 20 5.21 -25.75 34.72
CA CYS A 20 4.63 -24.61 34.00
C CYS A 20 3.17 -24.92 33.64
N ALA A 21 2.24 -24.20 34.27
CA ALA A 21 0.84 -24.20 33.88
C ALA A 21 0.70 -23.57 32.48
N PHE A 22 0.60 -24.41 31.45
CA PHE A 22 0.14 -24.04 30.12
C PHE A 22 -1.34 -24.45 29.99
N ALA A 23 -2.08 -23.76 29.11
CA ALA A 23 -3.53 -23.91 28.92
C ALA A 23 -4.00 -25.38 28.81
N ASP A 24 -5.22 -25.67 29.28
CA ASP A 24 -5.81 -27.00 29.33
C ASP A 24 -5.75 -27.71 27.96
N ARG A 25 -4.83 -28.68 27.82
CA ARG A 25 -4.76 -29.55 26.63
C ARG A 25 -6.12 -30.24 26.44
N PRO A 26 -6.64 -30.34 25.21
CA PRO A 26 -7.87 -31.09 24.99
C PRO A 26 -7.63 -32.57 25.33
N PRO A 27 -8.53 -33.23 26.09
CA PRO A 27 -8.37 -34.65 26.45
C PRO A 27 -8.46 -35.57 25.23
N VAL A 28 -9.18 -35.14 24.18
CA VAL A 28 -9.37 -35.86 22.93
C VAL A 28 -9.20 -34.91 21.75
N VAL A 29 -8.48 -35.36 20.73
CA VAL A 29 -8.28 -34.66 19.45
C VAL A 29 -8.79 -35.56 18.32
N ALA A 30 -9.48 -34.97 17.35
CA ALA A 30 -10.02 -35.65 16.18
C ALA A 30 -9.40 -35.09 14.89
N ILE A 31 -8.63 -35.90 14.17
CA ILE A 31 -8.03 -35.52 12.88
C ILE A 31 -8.75 -36.29 11.78
N SER A 32 -9.55 -35.60 10.98
CA SER A 32 -10.44 -36.20 9.99
C SER A 32 -9.85 -36.19 8.57
N SER A 33 -10.32 -37.14 7.76
CA SER A 33 -10.17 -37.15 6.30
C SER A 33 -11.57 -37.04 5.66
N ALA A 34 -11.71 -37.34 4.36
CA ALA A 34 -13.02 -37.45 3.72
C ALA A 34 -13.81 -38.71 4.15
N THR A 35 -13.15 -39.75 4.65
CA THR A 35 -13.75 -41.08 4.88
C THR A 35 -13.47 -41.67 6.26
N GLY A 36 -12.74 -40.96 7.12
CA GLY A 36 -12.32 -41.47 8.41
C GLY A 36 -11.92 -40.37 9.39
N VAL A 37 -11.65 -40.78 10.62
CA VAL A 37 -11.14 -39.92 11.68
C VAL A 37 -10.15 -40.68 12.55
N VAL A 38 -8.97 -40.09 12.72
CA VAL A 38 -7.96 -40.51 13.67
C VAL A 38 -8.24 -39.80 15.00
N VAL A 39 -8.49 -40.59 16.04
CA VAL A 39 -8.75 -40.08 17.38
C VAL A 39 -7.49 -40.23 18.20
N LYS A 40 -7.04 -39.13 18.80
CA LYS A 40 -5.90 -39.09 19.72
C LYS A 40 -6.39 -38.76 21.13
N ILE A 41 -6.03 -39.60 22.09
CA ILE A 41 -6.30 -39.39 23.52
C ILE A 41 -5.02 -38.85 24.15
N THR A 42 -5.12 -37.68 24.78
CA THR A 42 -3.98 -36.97 25.35
C THR A 42 -3.72 -37.37 26.80
N ASP A 43 -2.62 -36.86 27.37
CA ASP A 43 -2.28 -37.01 28.77
C ASP A 43 -3.21 -36.22 29.72
N ALA A 44 -4.03 -35.31 29.18
CA ALA A 44 -5.08 -34.63 29.93
C ALA A 44 -6.34 -35.50 30.12
N ALA A 45 -6.47 -36.61 29.40
CA ALA A 45 -7.54 -37.58 29.62
C ALA A 45 -7.17 -38.55 30.76
N ASP A 46 -8.15 -38.90 31.61
CA ASP A 46 -8.01 -39.96 32.63
C ASP A 46 -8.11 -41.37 32.00
N TYR A 47 -7.31 -41.62 30.96
CA TYR A 47 -7.30 -42.91 30.27
C TYR A 47 -6.45 -43.92 31.03
N LYS A 48 -7.09 -45.01 31.48
CA LYS A 48 -6.43 -46.13 32.14
C LYS A 48 -5.83 -47.06 31.08
N THR A 49 -4.50 -47.13 31.02
CA THR A 49 -3.80 -48.03 30.10
C THR A 49 -4.28 -49.48 30.29
N GLY A 50 -4.60 -50.17 29.19
CA GLY A 50 -5.13 -51.53 29.21
C GLY A 50 -6.66 -51.63 29.21
N SER A 51 -7.38 -50.49 29.14
CA SER A 51 -8.84 -50.48 29.00
C SER A 51 -9.29 -50.26 27.56
N ASP A 52 -10.46 -50.83 27.23
CA ASP A 52 -11.14 -50.62 25.96
C ASP A 52 -11.62 -49.17 25.83
N VAL A 53 -11.67 -48.69 24.60
CA VAL A 53 -12.15 -47.34 24.27
C VAL A 53 -13.35 -47.43 23.36
N SER A 54 -14.47 -46.85 23.79
CA SER A 54 -15.66 -46.70 22.96
C SER A 54 -15.78 -45.28 22.42
N TYR A 55 -16.40 -45.15 21.25
CA TYR A 55 -16.65 -43.86 20.62
C TYR A 55 -18.11 -43.74 20.17
N GLN A 56 -18.61 -42.51 20.16
CA GLN A 56 -19.85 -42.11 19.49
C GLN A 56 -19.58 -40.85 18.67
N ILE A 57 -20.02 -40.85 17.42
CA ILE A 57 -19.99 -39.69 16.52
C ILE A 57 -21.43 -39.28 16.26
N LYS A 58 -21.73 -38.00 16.44
CA LYS A 58 -23.05 -37.40 16.17
C LYS A 58 -22.91 -36.30 15.14
N HIS A 59 -23.84 -36.21 14.20
CA HIS A 59 -23.93 -35.11 13.24
C HIS A 59 -24.64 -33.89 13.88
N LEU A 60 -24.14 -32.69 13.61
CA LEU A 60 -24.65 -31.43 14.14
C LEU A 60 -25.22 -30.53 13.02
N PRO A 61 -26.22 -29.67 13.31
CA PRO A 61 -26.92 -29.52 14.59
C PRO A 61 -27.98 -30.63 14.83
N GLY A 62 -28.33 -30.88 16.08
CA GLY A 62 -29.38 -31.83 16.47
C GLY A 62 -28.89 -33.17 17.06
N GLY A 63 -27.59 -33.46 16.98
CA GLY A 63 -26.98 -34.59 17.69
C GLY A 63 -27.41 -35.96 17.16
N VAL A 64 -27.73 -36.04 15.86
CA VAL A 64 -28.18 -37.29 15.22
C VAL A 64 -27.03 -38.30 15.25
N ALA A 65 -27.29 -39.50 15.76
CA ALA A 65 -26.29 -40.57 15.80
C ALA A 65 -25.78 -40.89 14.39
N PHE A 66 -24.46 -40.85 14.20
CA PHE A 66 -23.81 -41.08 12.90
C PHE A 66 -22.99 -42.37 12.89
N ALA A 67 -22.15 -42.58 13.90
CA ALA A 67 -21.35 -43.81 14.04
C ALA A 67 -21.03 -44.09 15.51
N SER A 68 -20.79 -45.35 15.85
CA SER A 68 -20.32 -45.74 17.18
C SER A 68 -19.60 -47.08 17.14
N GLY A 69 -18.71 -47.33 18.09
CA GLY A 69 -18.02 -48.60 18.20
C GLY A 69 -17.10 -48.66 19.40
N THR A 70 -16.40 -49.79 19.53
CA THR A 70 -15.45 -50.04 20.62
C THR A 70 -14.16 -50.64 20.06
N PHE A 71 -13.03 -50.09 20.48
CA PHE A 71 -11.70 -50.63 20.23
C PHE A 71 -11.22 -51.38 21.46
N PRO A 72 -10.80 -52.65 21.31
CA PRO A 72 -10.18 -53.37 22.42
C PRO A 72 -8.84 -52.72 22.78
N ALA A 73 -8.42 -52.83 24.04
CA ALA A 73 -7.17 -52.25 24.53
C ALA A 73 -5.94 -52.63 23.67
N SER A 74 -5.93 -53.83 23.08
CA SER A 74 -4.86 -54.33 22.20
C SER A 74 -4.77 -53.62 20.84
N ALA A 75 -5.83 -52.93 20.42
CA ALA A 75 -5.88 -52.18 19.16
C ALA A 75 -5.44 -50.71 19.32
N ILE A 76 -5.30 -50.23 20.57
CA ILE A 76 -4.92 -48.85 20.87
C ILE A 76 -3.41 -48.72 20.78
N LYS A 77 -2.94 -47.89 19.85
CA LYS A 77 -1.51 -47.66 19.62
C LYS A 77 -1.03 -46.43 20.37
N THR A 78 0.29 -46.29 20.50
CA THR A 78 0.93 -45.06 20.96
C THR A 78 1.71 -44.45 19.80
N ASP A 79 1.51 -43.16 19.53
CA ASP A 79 2.25 -42.44 18.48
C ASP A 79 3.60 -41.88 18.97
N ASP A 80 4.34 -41.22 18.07
CA ASP A 80 5.66 -40.65 18.36
C ASP A 80 5.61 -39.50 19.39
N TRP A 81 4.43 -38.93 19.63
CA TRP A 81 4.20 -37.94 20.68
C TRP A 81 3.82 -38.58 22.02
N GLY A 82 3.67 -39.91 22.08
CA GLY A 82 3.27 -40.64 23.27
C GLY A 82 1.76 -40.65 23.52
N LEU A 83 0.96 -40.19 22.57
CA LEU A 83 -0.50 -40.12 22.64
C LEU A 83 -1.11 -41.46 22.26
N ARG A 84 -2.29 -41.79 22.81
CA ARG A 84 -3.00 -43.02 22.40
C ARG A 84 -3.81 -42.74 21.13
N VAL A 85 -3.72 -43.62 20.14
CA VAL A 85 -4.28 -43.41 18.81
C VAL A 85 -5.15 -44.59 18.37
N LEU A 86 -6.29 -44.26 17.79
CA LEU A 86 -7.24 -45.18 17.14
C LEU A 86 -7.81 -44.55 15.87
N SER A 87 -8.03 -45.36 14.83
CA SER A 87 -8.53 -44.89 13.53
C SER A 87 -9.90 -45.49 13.22
N ILE A 88 -10.85 -44.62 12.92
CA ILE A 88 -12.20 -44.99 12.50
C ILE A 88 -12.29 -44.74 10.99
N GLU A 89 -12.51 -45.79 10.21
CA GLU A 89 -12.44 -45.76 8.74
C GLU A 89 -13.78 -46.14 8.09
N ASN A 90 -13.86 -46.02 6.76
CA ASN A 90 -15.01 -46.40 5.93
C ASN A 90 -16.31 -45.66 6.28
N LEU A 91 -16.19 -44.44 6.80
CA LEU A 91 -17.32 -43.54 7.04
C LEU A 91 -17.77 -42.89 5.74
N LYS A 92 -19.05 -42.51 5.67
CA LYS A 92 -19.65 -41.76 4.54
C LYS A 92 -20.27 -40.44 5.03
N PRO A 93 -19.45 -39.50 5.52
CA PRO A 93 -19.94 -38.25 6.09
C PRO A 93 -20.39 -37.25 5.02
N LYS A 94 -21.13 -36.23 5.44
CA LYS A 94 -21.19 -34.98 4.67
C LYS A 94 -19.93 -34.18 4.97
N LEU A 95 -19.31 -33.61 3.93
CA LEU A 95 -18.02 -32.93 4.06
C LEU A 95 -18.21 -31.48 4.48
N TRP A 96 -17.27 -30.98 5.28
CA TRP A 96 -17.13 -29.58 5.64
C TRP A 96 -16.52 -28.80 4.48
N SER A 97 -17.08 -27.63 4.19
CA SER A 97 -16.54 -26.64 3.26
C SER A 97 -17.02 -25.23 3.66
N PRO A 98 -16.42 -24.15 3.11
CA PRO A 98 -16.90 -22.79 3.37
C PRO A 98 -18.37 -22.55 3.01
N SER A 99 -18.88 -23.21 1.98
CA SER A 99 -20.28 -23.12 1.55
C SER A 99 -21.22 -24.06 2.30
N ASP A 100 -20.70 -25.17 2.83
CA ASP A 100 -21.46 -26.20 3.54
C ASP A 100 -20.67 -26.71 4.77
N PRO A 101 -20.69 -25.96 5.91
CA PRO A 101 -19.86 -26.24 7.08
C PRO A 101 -20.43 -27.38 7.96
N GLN A 102 -20.36 -28.61 7.45
CA GLN A 102 -20.89 -29.80 8.14
C GLN A 102 -20.01 -30.19 9.35
N LEU A 103 -20.62 -30.27 10.54
CA LEU A 103 -19.92 -30.54 11.80
C LEU A 103 -20.45 -31.79 12.52
N TYR A 104 -19.58 -32.38 13.32
CA TYR A 104 -19.82 -33.58 14.09
C TYR A 104 -19.26 -33.43 15.51
N GLU A 105 -19.85 -34.14 16.48
CA GLU A 105 -19.32 -34.29 17.84
C GLU A 105 -18.82 -35.73 18.02
N LEU A 106 -17.57 -35.88 18.43
CA LEU A 106 -16.98 -37.14 18.88
C LEU A 106 -17.00 -37.18 20.40
N ILE A 107 -17.56 -38.26 20.96
CA ILE A 107 -17.55 -38.57 22.39
C ILE A 107 -16.74 -39.85 22.57
N VAL A 108 -15.69 -39.79 23.39
CA VAL A 108 -14.82 -40.94 23.69
C VAL A 108 -15.02 -41.35 25.14
N THR A 109 -15.22 -42.65 25.37
CA THR A 109 -15.42 -43.23 26.70
C THR A 109 -14.48 -44.41 26.93
N SER A 110 -14.14 -44.65 28.18
CA SER A 110 -13.40 -45.83 28.64
C SER A 110 -13.92 -46.26 30.00
N ASN A 111 -14.13 -47.56 30.21
CA ASN A 111 -14.70 -48.12 31.44
C ASN A 111 -16.00 -47.43 31.91
N GLY A 112 -16.83 -46.99 30.97
CA GLY A 112 -18.07 -46.26 31.26
C GLY A 112 -17.90 -44.77 31.60
N ALA A 113 -16.68 -44.26 31.76
CA ALA A 113 -16.40 -42.85 31.97
C ALA A 113 -16.13 -42.12 30.65
N THR A 114 -16.57 -40.86 30.52
CA THR A 114 -16.23 -40.02 29.36
C THR A 114 -14.82 -39.48 29.51
N LEU A 115 -13.94 -39.81 28.56
CA LEU A 115 -12.59 -39.27 28.49
C LEU A 115 -12.59 -37.84 27.94
N GLY A 116 -13.41 -37.58 26.93
CA GLY A 116 -13.52 -36.26 26.34
C GLY A 116 -14.60 -36.18 25.26
N LYS A 117 -14.95 -34.94 24.91
CA LYS A 117 -15.81 -34.60 23.78
C LYS A 117 -15.10 -33.58 22.92
N VAL A 118 -15.20 -33.73 21.61
CA VAL A 118 -14.57 -32.80 20.68
C VAL A 118 -15.44 -32.63 19.44
N ARG A 119 -15.59 -31.38 18.99
CA ARG A 119 -16.27 -31.06 17.73
C ARG A 119 -15.23 -31.07 16.60
N PHE A 120 -15.63 -31.59 15.45
CA PHE A 120 -14.79 -31.65 14.25
C PHE A 120 -15.65 -31.68 12.98
N GLY A 121 -15.03 -31.66 11.80
CA GLY A 121 -15.71 -31.80 10.50
C GLY A 121 -14.86 -32.61 9.54
N PHE A 122 -15.48 -33.35 8.61
CA PHE A 122 -14.76 -34.18 7.64
C PHE A 122 -14.41 -33.37 6.39
N ARG A 123 -13.13 -33.28 6.01
CA ARG A 123 -12.69 -32.60 4.79
C ARG A 123 -11.34 -33.15 4.32
N THR A 124 -10.98 -32.95 3.05
CA THR A 124 -9.57 -32.98 2.62
C THR A 124 -9.10 -31.59 2.22
N PHE A 125 -7.87 -31.24 2.60
CA PHE A 125 -7.19 -30.04 2.13
C PHE A 125 -5.77 -30.44 1.73
N GLU A 126 -5.51 -30.47 0.44
CA GLU A 126 -4.32 -31.09 -0.13
C GLU A 126 -3.52 -30.08 -0.95
N VAL A 127 -2.19 -30.18 -0.86
CA VAL A 127 -1.27 -29.49 -1.76
C VAL A 127 -0.85 -30.47 -2.84
N VAL A 128 -1.23 -30.20 -4.09
CA VAL A 128 -0.88 -31.05 -5.23
C VAL A 128 -0.21 -30.18 -6.27
N GLY A 129 1.11 -30.36 -6.40
CA GLY A 129 1.94 -29.44 -7.16
C GLY A 129 1.81 -28.03 -6.61
N ASP A 130 1.47 -27.09 -7.48
CA ASP A 130 1.38 -25.66 -7.20
C ASP A 130 -0.04 -25.18 -6.83
N LYS A 131 -0.95 -26.09 -6.48
CA LYS A 131 -2.36 -25.78 -6.20
C LYS A 131 -2.84 -26.36 -4.87
N PHE A 132 -3.88 -25.72 -4.33
CA PHE A 132 -4.66 -26.24 -3.21
C PHE A 132 -5.91 -26.96 -3.70
N TYR A 133 -6.24 -28.08 -3.06
CA TYR A 133 -7.46 -28.84 -3.30
C TYR A 133 -8.27 -28.96 -2.02
N LEU A 134 -9.52 -28.48 -2.02
CA LEU A 134 -10.48 -28.71 -0.95
C LEU A 134 -11.49 -29.76 -1.43
N ASN A 135 -11.59 -30.89 -0.73
CA ASN A 135 -12.50 -31.98 -1.07
C ASN A 135 -12.36 -32.43 -2.56
N GLY A 136 -11.12 -32.47 -3.06
CA GLY A 136 -10.79 -32.86 -4.43
C GLY A 136 -10.97 -31.76 -5.49
N ARG A 137 -11.26 -30.51 -5.10
CA ARG A 137 -11.46 -29.38 -6.01
C ARG A 137 -10.38 -28.31 -5.86
N GLU A 138 -9.75 -27.91 -6.97
CA GLU A 138 -8.83 -26.77 -7.00
C GLU A 138 -9.47 -25.55 -6.33
N THR A 139 -8.76 -24.86 -5.44
CA THR A 139 -9.32 -23.79 -4.60
C THR A 139 -8.37 -22.60 -4.56
N LEU A 140 -8.89 -21.41 -4.91
CA LEU A 140 -8.18 -20.15 -4.72
C LEU A 140 -8.49 -19.61 -3.33
N LEU A 141 -7.46 -19.31 -2.55
CA LEU A 141 -7.59 -18.69 -1.25
C LEU A 141 -7.74 -17.16 -1.40
N ARG A 142 -8.90 -16.63 -1.05
CA ARG A 142 -9.21 -15.19 -1.03
C ARG A 142 -9.34 -14.75 0.42
N GLY A 143 -8.32 -14.07 0.93
CA GLY A 143 -8.17 -13.88 2.37
C GLY A 143 -7.97 -12.46 2.84
N ILE A 144 -8.07 -12.28 4.16
CA ILE A 144 -7.63 -11.09 4.89
C ILE A 144 -6.80 -11.54 6.11
N PRO A 145 -5.53 -11.12 6.22
CA PRO A 145 -4.61 -11.62 7.24
C PRO A 145 -4.71 -10.88 8.58
N ILE A 146 -5.44 -9.76 8.62
CA ILE A 146 -5.61 -8.92 9.81
C ILE A 146 -7.08 -8.85 10.20
N ASN A 147 -7.38 -9.36 11.39
CA ASN A 147 -8.72 -9.46 11.97
C ASN A 147 -8.70 -8.91 13.41
N PRO A 148 -9.85 -8.63 14.03
CA PRO A 148 -9.95 -7.89 15.29
C PRO A 148 -9.16 -8.41 16.51
N PRO A 149 -8.97 -9.73 16.72
CA PRO A 149 -8.27 -10.22 17.90
C PRO A 149 -6.87 -9.63 18.11
N GLY A 150 -6.65 -9.08 19.31
CA GLY A 150 -5.39 -8.43 19.71
C GLY A 150 -5.15 -7.07 19.04
N ARG A 151 -6.20 -6.42 18.52
CA ARG A 151 -6.16 -5.14 17.79
C ARG A 151 -7.34 -4.25 18.14
N ASP A 152 -7.38 -3.78 19.37
CA ASP A 152 -8.24 -2.69 19.85
C ASP A 152 -9.75 -2.91 19.76
N LEU A 153 -10.16 -4.14 19.46
CA LEU A 153 -11.52 -4.57 19.69
C LEU A 153 -11.81 -4.56 21.21
N PRO A 154 -12.95 -4.02 21.66
CA PRO A 154 -13.33 -4.10 23.07
C PRO A 154 -13.40 -5.56 23.55
N ASP A 155 -12.89 -5.85 24.76
CA ASP A 155 -12.83 -7.21 25.31
C ASP A 155 -14.20 -7.91 25.32
N ALA A 156 -15.27 -7.16 25.56
CA ALA A 156 -16.64 -7.68 25.52
C ALA A 156 -17.01 -8.24 24.13
N MET A 157 -16.52 -7.61 23.05
CA MET A 157 -16.77 -8.03 21.68
C MET A 157 -15.84 -9.17 21.25
N LEU A 158 -14.63 -9.27 21.83
CA LEU A 158 -13.68 -10.32 21.53
C LEU A 158 -14.25 -11.72 21.75
N HIS A 159 -15.15 -11.88 22.72
CA HIS A 159 -15.77 -13.14 23.12
C HIS A 159 -17.28 -13.23 22.77
N SER A 160 -17.86 -12.19 22.14
CA SER A 160 -19.27 -12.21 21.73
C SER A 160 -19.45 -13.05 20.46
N LYS A 161 -20.19 -14.15 20.56
CA LYS A 161 -20.53 -15.00 19.42
C LYS A 161 -21.31 -14.24 18.35
N GLU A 162 -22.21 -13.36 18.78
CA GLU A 162 -23.01 -12.53 17.89
C GLU A 162 -22.11 -11.59 17.07
N PHE A 163 -21.18 -10.89 17.72
CA PHE A 163 -20.20 -10.03 17.06
C PHE A 163 -19.33 -10.82 16.08
N ILE A 164 -18.73 -11.92 16.53
CA ILE A 164 -17.83 -12.76 15.71
C ILE A 164 -18.57 -13.28 14.47
N ARG A 165 -19.81 -13.77 14.66
CA ARG A 165 -20.64 -14.27 13.55
C ARG A 165 -21.00 -13.16 12.57
N GLY A 166 -21.36 -11.98 13.05
CA GLY A 166 -21.62 -10.82 12.20
C GLY A 166 -20.39 -10.38 11.41
N TYR A 167 -19.22 -10.34 12.06
CA TYR A 167 -17.93 -10.06 11.41
C TYR A 167 -17.60 -11.08 10.31
N ILE A 168 -17.72 -12.38 10.58
CA ILE A 168 -17.48 -13.43 9.57
C ILE A 168 -18.47 -13.30 8.41
N LYS A 169 -19.75 -13.02 8.67
CA LYS A 169 -20.74 -12.78 7.62
C LYS A 169 -20.39 -11.57 6.75
N LEU A 170 -19.93 -10.48 7.36
CA LEU A 170 -19.46 -9.31 6.65
C LEU A 170 -18.31 -9.67 5.70
N LEU A 171 -17.30 -10.41 6.18
CA LEU A 171 -16.20 -10.89 5.33
C LEU A 171 -16.67 -11.80 4.19
N LYS A 172 -17.58 -12.74 4.47
CA LYS A 172 -18.16 -13.62 3.43
C LYS A 172 -18.96 -12.84 2.38
N SER A 173 -19.56 -11.70 2.75
CA SER A 173 -20.23 -10.81 1.80
C SER A 173 -19.27 -10.17 0.78
N ALA A 174 -17.96 -10.16 1.09
CA ALA A 174 -16.87 -9.78 0.20
C ALA A 174 -16.13 -11.00 -0.40
N TYR A 175 -16.76 -12.19 -0.36
CA TYR A 175 -16.22 -13.45 -0.90
C TYR A 175 -14.88 -13.90 -0.28
N VAL A 176 -14.57 -13.40 0.91
CA VAL A 176 -13.44 -13.90 1.71
C VAL A 176 -13.76 -15.33 2.15
N ASN A 177 -12.84 -16.25 1.89
CA ASN A 177 -12.98 -17.66 2.24
C ASN A 177 -11.93 -18.16 3.24
N ILE A 178 -10.93 -17.33 3.57
CA ILE A 178 -9.91 -17.64 4.56
C ILE A 178 -9.48 -16.41 5.37
N ILE A 179 -9.26 -16.57 6.67
CA ILE A 179 -8.71 -15.49 7.53
C ILE A 179 -7.63 -16.02 8.47
N ARG A 180 -6.95 -15.10 9.16
CA ARG A 180 -6.07 -15.42 10.29
C ARG A 180 -6.70 -15.03 11.61
N THR A 181 -6.81 -16.00 12.51
CA THR A 181 -7.21 -15.78 13.90
C THR A 181 -6.63 -16.87 14.79
N GLU A 182 -6.59 -16.61 16.10
CA GLU A 182 -6.02 -17.53 17.10
C GLU A 182 -6.97 -17.86 18.25
N PRO A 183 -7.85 -16.97 18.78
CA PRO A 183 -8.71 -17.31 19.93
C PRO A 183 -9.74 -18.42 19.65
N ASP A 184 -10.06 -19.23 20.65
CA ASP A 184 -10.96 -20.39 20.50
C ASP A 184 -12.38 -20.03 20.07
N ASP A 185 -12.95 -18.95 20.62
CA ASP A 185 -14.29 -18.50 20.23
C ASP A 185 -14.36 -18.16 18.74
N TRP A 186 -13.29 -17.56 18.21
CA TRP A 186 -13.19 -17.19 16.80
C TRP A 186 -13.01 -18.42 15.90
N ILE A 187 -12.14 -19.35 16.29
CA ILE A 187 -11.93 -20.61 15.55
C ILE A 187 -13.23 -21.42 15.53
N SER A 188 -13.91 -21.51 16.67
CA SER A 188 -15.20 -22.18 16.81
C SER A 188 -16.26 -21.60 15.88
N GLU A 189 -16.41 -20.27 15.82
CA GLU A 189 -17.37 -19.66 14.89
C GLU A 189 -16.91 -19.82 13.43
N CYS A 190 -15.61 -19.86 13.14
CA CYS A 190 -15.12 -20.15 11.78
C CYS A 190 -15.49 -21.57 11.32
N ASP A 191 -15.45 -22.56 12.21
CA ASP A 191 -15.93 -23.91 11.92
C ASP A 191 -17.43 -23.90 11.55
N GLU A 192 -18.25 -23.21 12.35
CA GLU A 192 -19.71 -23.17 12.19
C GLU A 192 -20.16 -22.34 10.98
N GLN A 193 -19.48 -21.23 10.71
CA GLN A 193 -19.86 -20.30 9.65
C GLN A 193 -19.21 -20.66 8.31
N GLY A 194 -18.29 -21.63 8.26
CA GLY A 194 -17.57 -22.00 7.04
C GLY A 194 -16.60 -20.91 6.58
N MET A 195 -15.62 -20.60 7.43
CA MET A 195 -14.50 -19.72 7.13
C MET A 195 -13.21 -20.52 7.34
N MET A 196 -12.37 -20.63 6.31
CA MET A 196 -11.08 -21.32 6.48
C MET A 196 -10.12 -20.46 7.30
N LEU A 197 -9.14 -21.11 7.92
CA LEU A 197 -8.13 -20.47 8.74
C LEU A 197 -6.73 -20.93 8.35
N PHE A 198 -5.83 -19.95 8.28
CA PHE A 198 -4.42 -20.19 8.54
C PHE A 198 -4.12 -19.72 9.96
N ALA A 199 -3.70 -20.66 10.81
CA ALA A 199 -3.53 -20.45 12.24
C ALA A 199 -2.19 -21.03 12.69
N GLY A 200 -1.63 -20.50 13.77
CA GLY A 200 -0.34 -20.94 14.26
C GLY A 200 0.41 -19.83 14.95
N HIS A 201 1.73 -19.85 14.90
CA HIS A 201 2.55 -18.83 15.51
C HIS A 201 2.88 -17.72 14.52
N TYR A 202 2.03 -16.69 14.49
CA TYR A 202 2.18 -15.55 13.58
C TYR A 202 2.53 -14.27 14.36
N GLY A 203 3.70 -14.28 15.02
CA GLY A 203 4.21 -13.16 15.80
C GLY A 203 5.71 -12.94 15.59
N GLY A 204 6.14 -11.67 15.50
CA GLY A 204 7.53 -11.23 15.24
C GLY A 204 8.49 -11.43 16.42
N GLY A 205 8.46 -12.60 17.05
CA GLY A 205 9.35 -12.96 18.16
C GLY A 205 10.75 -13.32 17.66
N GLY A 206 11.50 -12.33 17.16
CA GLY A 206 12.92 -12.45 16.88
C GLY A 206 13.39 -11.59 15.71
N SER A 207 13.64 -10.30 15.95
CA SER A 207 14.43 -9.47 15.01
C SER A 207 15.93 -9.83 15.01
N GLY A 208 16.33 -10.80 15.83
CA GLY A 208 17.67 -11.35 15.87
C GLY A 208 17.74 -12.72 15.19
N PRO A 209 18.92 -13.15 14.74
CA PRO A 209 19.08 -14.40 13.99
C PRO A 209 18.93 -15.66 14.86
N ILE A 210 18.87 -15.51 16.19
CA ILE A 210 18.87 -16.62 17.12
C ILE A 210 17.42 -17.02 17.47
N ALA A 211 17.05 -18.23 17.06
CA ALA A 211 15.83 -18.89 17.47
C ALA A 211 15.85 -19.21 18.98
N PRO A 212 14.68 -19.26 19.64
CA PRO A 212 14.59 -19.66 21.04
C PRO A 212 15.08 -21.09 21.29
N ALA A 213 15.33 -21.41 22.57
CA ALA A 213 15.67 -22.77 22.98
C ALA A 213 14.64 -23.80 22.48
N PHE A 214 15.13 -24.85 21.82
CA PHE A 214 14.30 -25.76 21.04
C PHE A 214 13.26 -26.50 21.89
N GLU A 215 13.65 -27.02 23.06
CA GLU A 215 12.79 -27.90 23.88
C GLU A 215 11.56 -27.17 24.41
N LYS A 216 11.76 -25.96 24.96
CA LYS A 216 10.65 -25.13 25.48
C LYS A 216 9.67 -24.75 24.39
N ARG A 217 10.16 -24.56 23.17
CA ARG A 217 9.32 -24.08 22.08
C ARG A 217 8.69 -25.20 21.24
N LEU A 218 9.27 -26.40 21.26
CA LEU A 218 8.61 -27.60 20.74
C LEU A 218 7.35 -27.90 21.56
N LEU A 219 7.44 -27.82 22.89
CA LEU A 219 6.28 -27.98 23.78
C LEU A 219 5.15 -27.00 23.44
N PHE A 220 5.50 -25.74 23.20
CA PHE A 220 4.55 -24.72 22.76
C PHE A 220 3.84 -25.12 21.45
N TYR A 221 4.57 -25.57 20.42
CA TYR A 221 3.93 -26.00 19.17
C TYR A 221 3.04 -27.22 19.36
N ARG A 222 3.48 -28.20 20.16
CA ARG A 222 2.68 -29.37 20.48
C ARG A 222 1.34 -28.98 21.11
N ASP A 223 1.36 -28.11 22.11
CA ASP A 223 0.12 -27.65 22.77
C ASP A 223 -0.78 -26.85 21.82
N LEU A 224 -0.18 -25.97 21.01
CA LEU A 224 -0.89 -25.20 19.99
C LEU A 224 -1.54 -26.11 18.94
N ILE A 225 -0.83 -27.10 18.41
CA ILE A 225 -1.33 -28.01 17.39
C ILE A 225 -2.44 -28.89 17.96
N LEU A 226 -2.28 -29.43 19.18
CA LEU A 226 -3.32 -30.23 19.84
C LEU A 226 -4.64 -29.46 19.97
N ARG A 227 -4.56 -28.18 20.32
CA ARG A 227 -5.71 -27.27 20.37
C ARG A 227 -6.34 -27.03 18.99
N LEU A 228 -5.54 -26.87 17.93
CA LEU A 228 -6.03 -26.54 16.59
C LEU A 228 -6.51 -27.74 15.76
N ALA A 229 -5.99 -28.94 16.01
CA ALA A 229 -6.08 -30.07 15.09
C ALA A 229 -7.50 -30.63 14.86
N SER A 230 -8.44 -30.38 15.78
CA SER A 230 -9.83 -30.82 15.62
C SER A 230 -10.70 -29.85 14.82
N HIS A 231 -10.23 -28.62 14.57
CA HIS A 231 -11.00 -27.58 13.91
C HIS A 231 -10.92 -27.73 12.38
N PRO A 232 -12.02 -28.08 11.69
CA PRO A 232 -12.02 -28.21 10.22
C PRO A 232 -11.77 -26.89 9.51
N SER A 233 -12.02 -25.74 10.14
CA SER A 233 -11.65 -24.43 9.57
C SER A 233 -10.16 -24.28 9.36
N VAL A 234 -9.32 -24.81 10.25
CA VAL A 234 -7.86 -24.70 10.15
C VAL A 234 -7.35 -25.56 8.99
N VAL A 235 -6.99 -24.94 7.87
CA VAL A 235 -6.46 -25.57 6.65
C VAL A 235 -4.94 -25.46 6.55
N ILE A 236 -4.37 -24.40 7.14
CA ILE A 236 -2.95 -24.08 7.07
C ILE A 236 -2.42 -23.85 8.48
N TYR A 237 -1.27 -24.45 8.77
CA TYR A 237 -0.45 -24.09 9.92
C TYR A 237 0.61 -23.07 9.53
N VAL A 238 0.83 -22.06 10.37
CA VAL A 238 1.96 -21.13 10.24
C VAL A 238 2.92 -21.32 11.40
N LEU A 239 4.20 -21.57 11.11
CA LEU A 239 5.22 -21.74 12.15
C LEU A 239 5.89 -20.42 12.52
N SER A 240 6.11 -19.50 11.57
CA SER A 240 6.65 -18.19 11.90
C SER A 240 6.28 -17.14 10.88
N ASN A 241 6.52 -15.87 11.26
CA ASN A 241 6.35 -14.71 10.40
C ASN A 241 7.66 -13.93 10.29
N GLU A 242 8.18 -13.77 9.07
CA GLU A 242 9.29 -12.87 8.73
C GLU A 242 10.55 -13.00 9.61
N VAL A 243 10.83 -14.19 10.15
CA VAL A 243 12.11 -14.41 10.85
C VAL A 243 13.26 -14.41 9.84
N ASP A 244 14.45 -14.02 10.29
CA ASP A 244 15.66 -13.99 9.46
C ASP A 244 16.13 -15.43 9.14
N TYR A 245 15.43 -16.09 8.22
CA TYR A 245 15.60 -17.51 7.91
C TYR A 245 16.89 -17.81 7.12
N ASN A 246 17.32 -16.87 6.27
CA ASN A 246 18.39 -17.08 5.29
C ASN A 246 19.75 -16.49 5.68
N SER A 247 19.83 -15.71 6.76
CA SER A 247 21.13 -15.20 7.25
C SER A 247 22.05 -16.33 7.70
N PRO A 248 23.36 -16.28 7.36
CA PRO A 248 24.34 -17.28 7.82
C PRO A 248 24.44 -17.40 9.34
N ALA A 249 24.10 -16.34 10.09
CA ALA A 249 24.09 -16.36 11.55
C ALA A 249 22.81 -16.97 12.14
N SER A 250 21.83 -17.33 11.30
CA SER A 250 20.50 -17.74 11.72
C SER A 250 20.43 -19.18 12.20
N THR A 251 19.78 -19.38 13.35
CA THR A 251 19.41 -20.73 13.83
C THR A 251 17.96 -21.11 13.48
N TYR A 252 17.19 -20.19 12.86
CA TYR A 252 15.79 -20.44 12.50
C TYR A 252 15.60 -21.55 11.46
N LYS A 253 16.52 -21.70 10.51
CA LYS A 253 16.42 -22.74 9.49
C LYS A 253 16.36 -24.14 10.10
N GLN A 254 17.32 -24.48 10.94
CA GLN A 254 17.37 -25.79 11.63
C GLN A 254 16.19 -25.95 12.59
N TYR A 255 15.89 -24.87 13.32
CA TYR A 255 14.80 -24.84 14.30
C TYR A 255 13.43 -25.13 13.65
N LEU A 256 13.04 -24.36 12.63
CA LEU A 256 11.76 -24.53 11.95
C LEU A 256 11.69 -25.84 11.19
N THR A 257 12.81 -26.33 10.61
CA THR A 257 12.82 -27.64 9.93
C THR A 257 12.46 -28.74 10.93
N ARG A 258 13.06 -28.71 12.12
CA ARG A 258 12.75 -29.71 13.15
C ARG A 258 11.33 -29.58 13.71
N VAL A 259 10.79 -28.36 13.82
CA VAL A 259 9.37 -28.15 14.19
C VAL A 259 8.44 -28.71 13.11
N TYR A 260 8.75 -28.48 11.84
CA TYR A 260 7.99 -28.99 10.70
C TYR A 260 8.01 -30.53 10.65
N ASP A 261 9.19 -31.14 10.77
CA ASP A 261 9.34 -32.60 10.77
C ASP A 261 8.54 -33.24 11.92
N ASP A 262 8.57 -32.66 13.12
CA ASP A 262 7.81 -33.14 14.28
C ASP A 262 6.29 -32.97 14.09
N LEU A 263 5.85 -31.83 13.55
CA LEU A 263 4.45 -31.57 13.22
C LEU A 263 3.91 -32.61 12.23
N ARG A 264 4.70 -32.99 11.23
CA ARG A 264 4.29 -33.94 10.18
C ARG A 264 4.12 -35.38 10.69
N LEU A 265 4.77 -35.75 11.80
CA LEU A 265 4.50 -37.01 12.50
C LEU A 265 3.11 -37.00 13.18
N PHE A 266 2.61 -35.81 13.53
CA PHE A 266 1.34 -35.66 14.24
C PHE A 266 0.14 -35.45 13.32
N ASP A 267 0.24 -34.53 12.35
CA ASP A 267 -0.84 -34.16 11.45
C ASP A 267 -0.35 -33.87 10.01
N THR A 268 -0.89 -34.63 9.06
CA THR A 268 -0.64 -34.49 7.63
C THR A 268 -1.80 -33.86 6.85
N THR A 269 -2.90 -33.51 7.53
CA THR A 269 -4.18 -33.07 6.92
C THR A 269 -4.28 -31.55 6.68
N ARG A 270 -3.20 -30.83 6.98
CA ARG A 270 -3.09 -29.37 6.85
C ARG A 270 -1.80 -29.01 6.13
N ALA A 271 -1.82 -28.00 5.29
CA ALA A 271 -0.63 -27.45 4.67
C ALA A 271 0.16 -26.59 5.67
N VAL A 272 1.47 -26.40 5.46
CA VAL A 272 2.31 -25.62 6.38
C VAL A 272 3.01 -24.48 5.65
N ILE A 273 2.88 -23.27 6.20
CA ILE A 273 3.80 -22.15 5.95
C ILE A 273 4.89 -22.22 7.02
N GLY A 274 6.10 -22.53 6.59
CA GLY A 274 7.27 -22.61 7.48
C GLY A 274 7.64 -21.23 8.04
N ASN A 275 7.87 -20.26 7.15
CA ASN A 275 8.10 -18.87 7.52
C ASN A 275 7.43 -17.94 6.50
N ALA A 276 6.36 -17.27 6.92
CA ALA A 276 5.62 -16.33 6.06
C ALA A 276 6.54 -15.18 5.60
N GLY A 277 6.38 -14.77 4.34
CA GLY A 277 7.16 -13.72 3.70
C GLY A 277 8.59 -14.09 3.28
N PHE A 278 9.48 -14.39 4.23
CA PHE A 278 10.94 -14.50 3.99
C PHE A 278 11.49 -15.93 3.97
N GLY A 279 10.63 -16.95 4.12
CA GLY A 279 11.02 -18.35 4.11
C GLY A 279 11.35 -18.94 2.74
N HIS A 280 10.86 -18.30 1.66
CA HIS A 280 10.95 -18.82 0.28
C HIS A 280 10.49 -20.29 0.18
N GLY A 281 9.37 -20.61 0.84
CA GLY A 281 8.76 -21.93 0.82
C GLY A 281 9.33 -22.96 1.81
N ALA A 282 10.46 -22.69 2.48
CA ALA A 282 11.07 -23.64 3.40
C ALA A 282 10.75 -23.33 4.88
N PRO A 283 10.66 -24.35 5.76
CA PRO A 283 10.60 -25.79 5.49
C PRO A 283 9.19 -26.31 5.16
N GLY A 284 8.23 -25.47 4.75
CA GLY A 284 6.84 -25.86 4.54
C GLY A 284 6.51 -26.36 3.13
N GLU A 285 5.22 -26.48 2.82
CA GLU A 285 4.73 -26.81 1.47
C GLU A 285 4.28 -25.59 0.67
N ILE A 286 4.18 -24.43 1.30
CA ILE A 286 3.65 -23.21 0.68
C ILE A 286 4.76 -22.19 0.48
N PHE A 287 4.93 -21.74 -0.77
CA PHE A 287 5.82 -20.63 -1.08
C PHE A 287 5.07 -19.32 -0.81
N ASP A 288 5.18 -18.83 0.42
CA ASP A 288 4.55 -17.58 0.83
C ASP A 288 5.46 -16.36 0.63
N VAL A 289 4.88 -15.25 0.17
CA VAL A 289 5.59 -13.97 -0.06
C VAL A 289 4.86 -12.78 0.52
N HIS A 290 5.63 -11.85 1.08
CA HIS A 290 5.11 -10.58 1.60
C HIS A 290 5.54 -9.43 0.68
N ARG A 291 4.55 -8.71 0.13
CA ARG A 291 4.80 -7.69 -0.91
C ARG A 291 3.94 -6.44 -0.73
N TYR A 292 4.56 -5.41 -0.21
CA TYR A 292 3.92 -4.14 0.16
C TYR A 292 4.01 -3.08 -0.95
N ALA A 293 3.75 -3.49 -2.19
CA ALA A 293 3.72 -2.58 -3.34
C ALA A 293 2.65 -1.49 -3.15
N GLY A 294 3.03 -0.25 -3.43
CA GLY A 294 2.22 0.95 -3.16
C GLY A 294 2.15 1.36 -1.69
N TRP A 295 2.92 0.72 -0.80
CA TRP A 295 3.12 1.22 0.56
C TRP A 295 4.56 1.62 0.80
N TYR A 296 5.37 0.68 1.31
CA TYR A 296 6.78 0.87 1.66
C TYR A 296 7.66 1.08 0.42
N TYR A 297 7.24 0.53 -0.71
CA TYR A 297 7.94 0.63 -1.98
C TYR A 297 6.96 0.40 -3.12
N GLY A 298 7.46 0.55 -4.34
CA GLY A 298 6.67 0.33 -5.54
C GLY A 298 5.43 1.22 -5.62
N ASN A 299 4.49 0.86 -6.48
CA ASN A 299 3.22 1.48 -6.86
C ASN A 299 2.32 0.40 -7.50
N ILE A 300 1.09 0.72 -7.94
CA ILE A 300 0.15 -0.28 -8.49
C ILE A 300 0.68 -1.07 -9.69
N CYS A 301 1.64 -0.53 -10.45
CA CYS A 301 2.21 -1.16 -11.64
C CYS A 301 3.40 -2.07 -11.32
N ASP A 302 3.91 -2.04 -10.09
CA ASP A 302 5.13 -2.78 -9.77
C ASP A 302 4.87 -4.25 -9.50
N TRP A 303 3.65 -4.63 -9.10
CA TRP A 303 3.33 -6.03 -8.84
C TRP A 303 3.72 -6.97 -10.01
N PRO A 304 3.34 -6.72 -11.30
CA PRO A 304 3.80 -7.54 -12.42
C PRO A 304 5.32 -7.76 -12.49
N ALA A 305 6.13 -6.69 -12.37
CA ALA A 305 7.59 -6.77 -12.46
C ALA A 305 8.20 -7.51 -11.26
N ASP A 306 7.80 -7.08 -10.05
CA ASP A 306 8.35 -7.55 -8.79
C ASP A 306 7.92 -9.00 -8.50
N ALA A 307 6.70 -9.37 -8.87
CA ALA A 307 6.19 -10.71 -8.61
C ALA A 307 6.77 -11.75 -9.59
N THR A 308 7.20 -11.35 -10.79
CA THR A 308 7.83 -12.26 -11.77
C THR A 308 9.03 -13.01 -11.17
N ILE A 309 9.81 -12.39 -10.29
CA ILE A 309 10.93 -13.05 -9.60
C ILE A 309 10.43 -14.17 -8.69
N TYR A 310 9.44 -13.89 -7.83
CA TYR A 310 8.90 -14.87 -6.89
C TYR A 310 8.10 -15.97 -7.59
N MET A 311 7.41 -15.62 -8.67
CA MET A 311 6.73 -16.57 -9.55
C MET A 311 7.73 -17.59 -10.10
N LYS A 312 8.90 -17.15 -10.58
CA LYS A 312 9.98 -18.06 -11.03
C LYS A 312 10.48 -18.97 -9.90
N TYR A 313 10.57 -18.45 -8.67
CA TYR A 313 10.98 -19.27 -7.52
C TYR A 313 9.91 -20.30 -7.13
N ALA A 314 8.64 -19.91 -7.10
CA ALA A 314 7.52 -20.79 -6.80
C ALA A 314 7.35 -21.87 -7.87
N GLU A 315 7.47 -21.50 -9.15
CA GLU A 315 7.51 -22.45 -10.27
C GLU A 315 8.64 -23.46 -10.09
N LYS A 316 9.85 -22.98 -9.77
CA LYS A 316 11.01 -23.85 -9.52
C LYS A 316 10.84 -24.76 -8.30
N SER A 317 10.16 -24.29 -7.24
CA SER A 317 9.91 -25.12 -6.06
C SER A 317 8.74 -26.10 -6.27
N GLY A 318 7.87 -25.83 -7.26
CA GLY A 318 6.65 -26.60 -7.50
C GLY A 318 5.61 -26.44 -6.40
N GLN A 319 5.74 -25.42 -5.55
CA GLN A 319 4.84 -25.15 -4.43
C GLN A 319 3.77 -24.12 -4.81
N PRO A 320 2.57 -24.15 -4.19
CA PRO A 320 1.59 -23.09 -4.34
C PRO A 320 2.15 -21.76 -3.85
N LEU A 321 1.98 -20.72 -4.66
CA LEU A 321 2.36 -19.35 -4.30
C LEU A 321 1.21 -18.69 -3.53
N THR A 322 1.45 -18.35 -2.27
CA THR A 322 0.54 -17.50 -1.50
C THR A 322 1.15 -16.13 -1.27
N VAL A 323 0.27 -15.15 -1.11
CA VAL A 323 0.64 -13.80 -0.75
C VAL A 323 -0.14 -13.44 0.51
N THR A 324 0.29 -13.95 1.68
CA THR A 324 -0.47 -13.76 2.93
C THR A 324 -0.40 -12.33 3.45
N GLU A 325 0.55 -11.52 2.99
CA GLU A 325 0.53 -10.07 3.18
C GLU A 325 0.94 -9.38 1.88
N CYS A 326 -0.01 -8.71 1.23
CA CYS A 326 0.30 -7.85 0.11
C CYS A 326 -0.48 -6.57 0.11
N VAL A 327 0.08 -5.56 -0.56
CA VAL A 327 -0.51 -4.23 -0.67
C VAL A 327 -0.60 -3.58 0.71
N ALA A 328 -0.42 -2.27 0.82
CA ALA A 328 -0.79 -1.62 2.08
C ALA A 328 -1.13 -0.15 1.89
N ALA A 329 -2.15 0.26 2.60
CA ALA A 329 -2.32 1.63 3.03
C ALA A 329 -2.94 1.52 4.41
N TYR A 330 -2.18 1.89 5.45
CA TYR A 330 -2.65 1.77 6.82
C TYR A 330 -3.54 2.96 7.09
N THR A 331 -4.84 2.75 7.11
CA THR A 331 -5.80 3.77 7.49
C THR A 331 -6.43 3.39 8.83
N SER A 332 -6.54 4.36 9.72
CA SER A 332 -7.25 4.25 11.00
C SER A 332 -8.76 4.11 10.78
N ASP A 333 -9.51 3.84 11.84
CA ASP A 333 -10.98 3.83 11.85
C ASP A 333 -11.58 5.19 11.43
N ALA A 334 -10.85 6.28 11.70
CA ALA A 334 -11.20 7.62 11.24
C ALA A 334 -10.92 7.85 9.73
N CYS A 335 -10.53 6.81 9.00
CA CYS A 335 -10.22 6.86 7.56
C CYS A 335 -9.06 7.80 7.22
N ASP A 336 -8.12 7.95 8.16
CA ASP A 336 -6.89 8.71 7.98
C ASP A 336 -5.68 7.80 7.96
N PHE A 337 -4.58 8.17 7.30
CA PHE A 337 -3.36 7.35 7.37
C PHE A 337 -2.89 7.24 8.82
N GLU A 338 -2.57 6.02 9.25
CA GLU A 338 -1.83 5.84 10.48
C GLU A 338 -0.43 6.44 10.33
N THR A 339 0.07 7.04 11.40
CA THR A 339 1.40 7.67 11.41
C THR A 339 2.29 7.13 12.54
N MET A 340 2.66 5.87 12.47
CA MET A 340 3.89 5.35 13.06
C MET A 340 5.05 5.86 12.20
N GLY A 341 6.16 6.34 12.79
CA GLY A 341 7.21 7.13 12.10
C GLY A 341 7.66 6.67 10.69
N LYS A 342 7.53 5.39 10.36
CA LYS A 342 7.68 4.84 9.01
C LYS A 342 6.71 5.39 7.94
N GLN A 343 5.61 6.04 8.30
CA GLN A 343 4.44 6.27 7.44
C GLN A 343 4.35 7.71 6.89
N LEU A 344 4.98 8.71 7.50
CA LEU A 344 4.92 10.11 7.06
C LEU A 344 5.53 10.33 5.66
N SER A 345 6.67 9.71 5.38
CA SER A 345 7.32 9.77 4.07
C SER A 345 6.53 9.05 2.97
N MET A 346 5.82 7.97 3.34
CA MET A 346 4.97 7.21 2.43
C MET A 346 3.67 7.97 2.16
N MET A 347 3.02 8.49 3.19
CA MET A 347 1.85 9.35 3.09
C MET A 347 2.11 10.56 2.20
N THR A 348 3.18 11.32 2.43
CA THR A 348 3.54 12.47 1.57
C THR A 348 3.89 12.06 0.14
N LYS A 349 4.40 10.83 -0.07
CA LYS A 349 4.60 10.27 -1.41
C LYS A 349 3.26 9.99 -2.12
N TRP A 350 2.25 9.51 -1.39
CA TRP A 350 1.02 8.95 -1.95
C TRP A 350 -0.19 9.86 -1.93
N VAL A 351 -0.26 10.86 -1.07
CA VAL A 351 -1.35 11.85 -1.04
C VAL A 351 -0.86 13.27 -0.81
N GLY A 352 0.46 13.44 -0.61
CA GLY A 352 1.13 14.72 -0.45
C GLY A 352 0.49 15.61 0.60
N THR A 353 -0.03 16.77 0.18
CA THR A 353 -0.63 17.76 1.07
C THR A 353 -2.14 17.92 0.86
N ALA A 354 -2.82 16.92 0.28
CA ALA A 354 -4.24 16.97 -0.07
C ALA A 354 -5.09 17.72 0.99
N LYS A 355 -5.97 18.63 0.54
CA LYS A 355 -6.78 19.47 1.44
C LYS A 355 -7.68 18.62 2.34
N ASP A 356 -8.26 17.56 1.77
CA ASP A 356 -8.95 16.51 2.49
C ASP A 356 -8.08 15.26 2.49
N HIS A 357 -7.30 15.11 3.55
CA HIS A 357 -6.34 14.04 3.68
C HIS A 357 -7.02 12.67 3.85
N ARG A 358 -8.16 12.62 4.55
CA ARG A 358 -8.91 11.37 4.78
C ARG A 358 -9.52 10.85 3.49
N ALA A 359 -10.15 11.72 2.70
CA ALA A 359 -10.67 11.35 1.39
C ALA A 359 -9.55 10.86 0.48
N ALA A 360 -8.40 11.55 0.45
CA ALA A 360 -7.26 11.14 -0.36
C ALA A 360 -6.66 9.79 0.09
N ALA A 361 -6.49 9.59 1.40
CA ALA A 361 -5.96 8.35 1.98
C ALA A 361 -6.85 7.15 1.67
N THR A 362 -8.16 7.34 1.83
CA THR A 362 -9.15 6.29 1.61
C THR A 362 -9.30 5.95 0.14
N ALA A 363 -9.33 6.96 -0.73
CA ALA A 363 -9.34 6.75 -2.18
C ALA A 363 -8.08 6.00 -2.65
N TYR A 364 -6.91 6.40 -2.15
CA TYR A 364 -5.66 5.71 -2.45
C TYR A 364 -5.66 4.25 -1.99
N GLN A 365 -6.10 3.97 -0.75
CA GLN A 365 -6.20 2.61 -0.23
C GLN A 365 -7.12 1.74 -1.11
N ALA A 366 -8.28 2.27 -1.50
CA ALA A 366 -9.24 1.55 -2.33
C ALA A 366 -8.70 1.28 -3.74
N GLU A 367 -8.11 2.27 -4.39
CA GLU A 367 -7.48 2.15 -5.71
C GLU A 367 -6.37 1.09 -5.69
N LEU A 368 -5.50 1.16 -4.68
CA LEU A 368 -4.37 0.27 -4.53
C LEU A 368 -4.81 -1.20 -4.30
N VAL A 369 -5.75 -1.43 -3.38
CA VAL A 369 -6.29 -2.77 -3.08
C VAL A 369 -6.96 -3.37 -4.30
N LYS A 370 -7.81 -2.60 -4.99
CA LYS A 370 -8.50 -3.05 -6.21
C LYS A 370 -7.51 -3.46 -7.28
N HIS A 371 -6.64 -2.54 -7.68
CA HIS A 371 -5.75 -2.72 -8.82
C HIS A 371 -4.81 -3.91 -8.65
N ILE A 372 -4.16 -4.04 -7.49
CA ILE A 372 -3.19 -5.13 -7.28
C ILE A 372 -3.90 -6.47 -7.13
N THR A 373 -5.00 -6.54 -6.38
CA THR A 373 -5.76 -7.80 -6.19
C THR A 373 -6.32 -8.31 -7.50
N GLU A 374 -6.93 -7.44 -8.30
CA GLU A 374 -7.41 -7.83 -9.62
C GLU A 374 -6.26 -8.24 -10.54
N SER A 375 -5.13 -7.52 -10.52
CA SER A 375 -3.95 -7.88 -11.33
C SER A 375 -3.41 -9.27 -11.00
N MET A 376 -3.34 -9.63 -9.71
CA MET A 376 -2.97 -10.99 -9.28
C MET A 376 -3.88 -12.04 -9.89
N ARG A 377 -5.19 -11.79 -9.91
CA ARG A 377 -6.18 -12.71 -10.51
C ARG A 377 -6.11 -12.75 -12.04
N ARG A 378 -5.98 -11.59 -12.70
CA ARG A 378 -5.88 -11.49 -14.18
C ARG A 378 -4.69 -12.26 -14.75
N TYR A 379 -3.55 -12.20 -14.07
CA TYR A 379 -2.31 -12.83 -14.54
C TYR A 379 -2.09 -14.25 -14.01
N ARG A 380 -2.97 -14.73 -13.13
CA ARG A 380 -3.04 -16.14 -12.73
C ARG A 380 -3.20 -17.02 -13.96
N THR A 381 -2.60 -18.22 -13.96
CA THR A 381 -2.65 -19.22 -15.05
C THR A 381 -1.90 -18.88 -16.34
N GLN A 382 -1.62 -17.60 -16.63
CA GLN A 382 -0.81 -17.19 -17.79
C GLN A 382 0.67 -17.03 -17.46
N LYS A 383 0.97 -16.53 -16.25
CA LYS A 383 2.33 -16.14 -15.85
C LYS A 383 2.73 -16.63 -14.47
N ASN A 384 1.80 -17.19 -13.69
CA ASN A 384 2.04 -17.57 -12.30
C ASN A 384 1.08 -18.63 -11.76
N ASN A 385 1.50 -19.19 -10.62
CA ASN A 385 0.82 -20.19 -9.82
C ASN A 385 0.26 -19.63 -8.50
N ILE A 386 -0.26 -18.39 -8.52
CA ILE A 386 -0.88 -17.78 -7.32
C ILE A 386 -2.09 -18.64 -6.91
N ALA A 387 -1.99 -19.25 -5.74
CA ALA A 387 -3.00 -20.08 -5.12
C ALA A 387 -3.66 -19.40 -3.91
N GLY A 388 -3.11 -18.26 -3.43
CA GLY A 388 -3.74 -17.44 -2.40
C GLY A 388 -3.36 -15.97 -2.42
N ILE A 389 -4.34 -15.10 -2.21
CA ILE A 389 -4.22 -13.64 -2.23
C ILE A 389 -4.83 -13.07 -0.95
N MET A 390 -4.04 -12.37 -0.14
CA MET A 390 -4.51 -11.81 1.13
C MET A 390 -4.04 -10.36 1.32
N PRO A 391 -4.80 -9.38 0.79
CA PRO A 391 -4.45 -7.97 0.92
C PRO A 391 -4.40 -7.50 2.38
N PHE A 392 -3.45 -6.62 2.66
CA PHE A 392 -3.13 -6.06 3.98
C PHE A 392 -3.43 -4.54 3.94
N THR A 393 -4.09 -3.86 4.88
CA THR A 393 -4.78 -4.23 6.13
C THR A 393 -5.86 -3.16 6.43
N TYR A 394 -6.66 -3.37 7.48
CA TYR A 394 -7.59 -2.38 8.06
C TYR A 394 -8.59 -1.81 7.05
N PHE A 395 -9.17 -2.67 6.22
CA PHE A 395 -10.28 -2.31 5.33
C PHE A 395 -11.60 -2.12 6.07
N LEU A 396 -11.65 -2.55 7.33
CA LEU A 396 -12.75 -2.35 8.27
C LEU A 396 -12.21 -1.66 9.52
N GLY A 397 -13.06 -0.88 10.20
CA GLY A 397 -12.77 -0.29 11.51
C GLY A 397 -13.69 -0.85 12.59
N TRP A 398 -13.13 -1.14 13.78
CA TRP A 398 -13.82 -1.89 14.84
C TRP A 398 -13.42 -1.48 16.27
N ALA A 399 -12.60 -0.45 16.44
CA ALA A 399 -12.06 -0.05 17.74
C ALA A 399 -13.16 0.28 18.78
N ASN A 400 -14.22 0.94 18.32
CA ASN A 400 -15.31 1.41 19.18
C ASN A 400 -16.60 0.59 19.00
N ALA A 401 -16.53 -0.54 18.26
CA ALA A 401 -17.71 -1.34 17.95
C ALA A 401 -18.31 -2.00 19.21
N GLN A 402 -19.63 -1.91 19.38
CA GLN A 402 -20.40 -2.61 20.42
C GLN A 402 -21.25 -3.75 19.84
N SER A 403 -21.29 -3.85 18.51
CA SER A 403 -21.96 -4.85 17.71
C SER A 403 -21.28 -4.96 16.35
N SER A 404 -21.59 -6.00 15.57
CA SER A 404 -21.04 -6.13 14.21
C SER A 404 -21.54 -5.05 13.25
N GLU A 405 -22.68 -4.45 13.57
CA GLU A 405 -23.32 -3.39 12.82
C GLU A 405 -22.59 -2.04 12.98
N ASP A 406 -21.81 -1.88 14.06
CA ASP A 406 -20.97 -0.70 14.31
C ASP A 406 -19.64 -0.73 13.53
N ILE A 407 -19.34 -1.82 12.82
CA ILE A 407 -18.12 -1.95 12.03
C ILE A 407 -18.14 -0.94 10.89
N ILE A 408 -17.10 -0.10 10.83
CA ILE A 408 -16.92 0.87 9.78
C ILE A 408 -16.44 0.15 8.51
N VAL A 409 -17.26 0.15 7.46
CA VAL A 409 -16.89 -0.37 6.15
C VAL A 409 -16.22 0.72 5.34
N LYS A 410 -14.93 0.54 5.02
CA LYS A 410 -14.17 1.53 4.22
C LYS A 410 -14.33 1.23 2.72
N PRO A 411 -14.19 2.24 1.84
CA PRO A 411 -14.17 2.05 0.38
C PRO A 411 -13.23 0.95 -0.11
N ALA A 412 -12.10 0.73 0.58
CA ALA A 412 -11.19 -0.38 0.25
C ALA A 412 -11.86 -1.76 0.35
N PHE A 413 -12.74 -1.97 1.33
CA PHE A 413 -13.49 -3.22 1.48
C PHE A 413 -14.49 -3.44 0.33
N GLU A 414 -15.16 -2.38 -0.13
CA GLU A 414 -16.08 -2.46 -1.28
C GLU A 414 -15.34 -2.79 -2.59
N THR A 415 -14.17 -2.19 -2.79
CA THR A 415 -13.34 -2.54 -3.94
C THR A 415 -12.76 -3.95 -3.84
N LEU A 416 -12.44 -4.42 -2.63
CA LEU A 416 -12.02 -5.80 -2.39
C LEU A 416 -13.14 -6.79 -2.72
N LYS A 417 -14.38 -6.50 -2.30
CA LYS A 417 -15.58 -7.28 -2.67
C LYS A 417 -15.72 -7.40 -4.19
N THR A 418 -15.49 -6.32 -4.92
CA THR A 418 -15.45 -6.35 -6.39
C THR A 418 -14.34 -7.28 -6.89
N ALA A 419 -13.11 -7.13 -6.39
CA ALA A 419 -11.94 -7.90 -6.82
C ALA A 419 -11.99 -9.39 -6.42
N PHE A 420 -12.78 -9.76 -5.40
CA PHE A 420 -12.92 -11.12 -4.89
C PHE A 420 -14.16 -11.87 -5.39
N GLN A 421 -14.98 -11.25 -6.24
CA GLN A 421 -16.09 -11.95 -6.91
C GLN A 421 -15.64 -13.33 -7.43
N PRO A 422 -16.37 -14.43 -7.15
CA PRO A 422 -15.93 -15.78 -7.53
C PRO A 422 -15.66 -15.87 -9.03
N VAL A 423 -16.55 -15.31 -9.83
CA VAL A 423 -16.32 -15.00 -11.24
C VAL A 423 -16.03 -13.50 -11.33
N LEU A 424 -14.80 -13.12 -11.68
CA LEU A 424 -14.39 -11.72 -11.77
C LEU A 424 -14.25 -11.30 -13.22
N LEU A 425 -15.05 -10.31 -13.62
CA LEU A 425 -14.78 -9.49 -14.79
C LEU A 425 -13.85 -8.33 -14.37
N SER A 426 -12.61 -8.31 -14.86
CA SER A 426 -11.62 -7.31 -14.50
C SER A 426 -11.08 -6.54 -15.71
N PRO A 427 -11.23 -5.21 -15.74
CA PRO A 427 -10.70 -4.38 -16.80
C PRO A 427 -9.20 -4.07 -16.62
N GLU A 428 -8.48 -4.07 -17.73
CA GLU A 428 -7.15 -3.50 -17.86
C GLU A 428 -7.19 -2.34 -18.86
N CYS A 429 -7.17 -1.12 -18.32
CA CYS A 429 -7.17 0.12 -19.10
C CYS A 429 -6.00 1.01 -18.64
N TRP A 430 -5.07 1.33 -19.54
CA TRP A 430 -3.94 2.25 -19.30
C TRP A 430 -4.01 3.51 -20.16
N HIS A 431 -4.96 3.58 -21.10
CA HIS A 431 -5.34 4.77 -21.85
C HIS A 431 -6.65 5.32 -21.27
N ARG A 432 -6.56 6.05 -20.15
CA ARG A 432 -7.72 6.51 -19.37
C ARG A 432 -8.09 7.97 -19.60
N ASN A 433 -7.21 8.75 -20.22
CA ASN A 433 -7.46 10.15 -20.54
C ASN A 433 -7.71 10.25 -22.05
N LEU A 434 -8.88 10.67 -22.50
CA LEU A 434 -9.27 10.63 -23.92
C LEU A 434 -9.58 12.03 -24.42
N TYR A 435 -9.25 12.31 -25.68
CA TYR A 435 -9.92 13.40 -26.36
C TYR A 435 -11.37 12.99 -26.69
N ALA A 436 -12.30 13.93 -26.58
CA ALA A 436 -13.67 13.68 -27.02
C ALA A 436 -13.68 13.26 -28.51
N GLY A 437 -14.33 12.13 -28.81
CA GLY A 437 -14.34 11.53 -30.15
C GLY A 437 -13.30 10.44 -30.37
N ASP A 438 -12.32 10.29 -29.47
CA ASP A 438 -11.36 9.19 -29.54
C ASP A 438 -12.00 7.87 -29.06
N ASP A 439 -11.44 6.75 -29.52
CA ASP A 439 -11.83 5.43 -29.07
C ASP A 439 -11.24 5.12 -27.69
N LEU A 440 -12.10 4.72 -26.75
CA LEU A 440 -11.69 4.06 -25.52
C LEU A 440 -11.25 2.62 -25.84
N LYS A 441 -9.97 2.31 -25.60
CA LYS A 441 -9.39 0.97 -25.82
C LYS A 441 -8.93 0.36 -24.51
N PHE A 442 -9.40 -0.85 -24.22
CA PHE A 442 -9.04 -1.58 -23.02
C PHE A 442 -9.27 -3.08 -23.19
N ARG A 443 -8.76 -3.87 -22.25
CA ARG A 443 -8.90 -5.33 -22.24
C ARG A 443 -9.75 -5.76 -21.06
N LEU A 444 -10.51 -6.82 -21.22
CA LEU A 444 -11.26 -7.46 -20.14
C LEU A 444 -10.75 -8.87 -19.91
N CYS A 445 -10.50 -9.21 -18.65
CA CYS A 445 -10.21 -10.56 -18.21
C CYS A 445 -11.41 -11.11 -17.43
N LEU A 446 -11.89 -12.28 -17.82
CA LEU A 446 -12.81 -13.10 -17.05
C LEU A 446 -12.01 -14.15 -16.27
N ALA A 447 -11.87 -13.98 -14.97
CA ALA A 447 -11.21 -14.95 -14.07
C ALA A 447 -12.28 -15.81 -13.38
N ASN A 448 -12.27 -17.12 -13.64
CA ASN A 448 -13.25 -18.05 -13.10
C ASN A 448 -12.71 -18.80 -11.88
N ASP A 449 -13.12 -18.37 -10.69
CA ASP A 449 -12.91 -19.02 -9.40
C ASP A 449 -14.25 -19.31 -8.71
N ASP A 450 -15.27 -19.71 -9.48
CA ASP A 450 -16.61 -19.99 -8.98
C ASP A 450 -16.60 -20.92 -7.76
N ASP A 451 -17.24 -20.51 -6.66
CA ASP A 451 -17.22 -21.26 -5.39
C ASP A 451 -17.84 -22.66 -5.51
N SER A 452 -18.69 -22.87 -6.52
CA SER A 452 -19.30 -24.17 -6.81
C SER A 452 -18.47 -25.04 -7.76
N GLY A 453 -17.34 -24.56 -8.25
CA GLY A 453 -16.46 -25.31 -9.16
C GLY A 453 -16.96 -25.40 -10.59
N ARG A 454 -17.85 -24.49 -11.03
CA ARG A 454 -18.48 -24.58 -12.35
C ARG A 454 -17.63 -23.91 -13.42
N ALA A 455 -17.64 -24.50 -14.62
CA ALA A 455 -17.27 -23.76 -15.82
C ALA A 455 -18.35 -22.71 -16.11
N ILE A 456 -17.94 -21.57 -16.65
CA ILE A 456 -18.86 -20.55 -17.16
C ILE A 456 -19.05 -20.79 -18.64
N GLY A 457 -20.31 -20.90 -19.08
CA GLY A 457 -20.65 -21.02 -20.50
C GLY A 457 -20.27 -19.77 -21.31
N PRO A 458 -20.60 -19.73 -22.61
CA PRO A 458 -20.54 -18.49 -23.37
C PRO A 458 -21.35 -17.40 -22.67
N THR A 459 -20.81 -16.19 -22.66
CA THR A 459 -21.39 -15.02 -21.97
C THR A 459 -21.26 -13.80 -22.86
N SER A 460 -22.03 -12.75 -22.58
CA SER A 460 -21.83 -11.42 -23.16
C SER A 460 -21.41 -10.43 -22.08
N VAL A 461 -20.62 -9.44 -22.46
CA VAL A 461 -20.35 -8.27 -21.62
C VAL A 461 -21.03 -7.06 -22.22
N GLU A 462 -21.77 -6.36 -21.39
CA GLU A 462 -22.28 -5.02 -21.66
C GLU A 462 -21.31 -4.00 -21.07
N VAL A 463 -20.95 -2.99 -21.87
CA VAL A 463 -20.10 -1.88 -21.45
C VAL A 463 -20.83 -0.56 -21.68
N GLU A 464 -20.79 0.32 -20.69
CA GLU A 464 -21.36 1.67 -20.77
C GLU A 464 -20.37 2.70 -20.22
N VAL A 465 -20.20 3.83 -20.92
CA VAL A 465 -19.52 5.03 -20.41
C VAL A 465 -20.59 5.95 -19.87
N ILE A 466 -20.49 6.30 -18.60
CA ILE A 466 -21.54 6.97 -17.85
C ILE A 466 -21.01 8.31 -17.35
N SER A 467 -21.77 9.37 -17.62
CA SER A 467 -21.47 10.72 -17.14
C SER A 467 -21.66 10.82 -15.62
N SER A 468 -21.11 11.88 -15.02
CA SER A 468 -21.35 12.22 -13.62
C SER A 468 -22.83 12.44 -13.28
N GLU A 469 -23.67 12.72 -14.28
CA GLU A 469 -25.13 12.84 -14.15
C GLU A 469 -25.85 11.49 -14.19
N GLY A 470 -25.12 10.38 -14.39
CA GLY A 470 -25.66 9.02 -14.43
C GLY A 470 -26.19 8.59 -15.80
N SER A 471 -26.00 9.39 -16.86
CA SER A 471 -26.45 9.06 -18.22
C SER A 471 -25.38 8.31 -19.00
N ALA A 472 -25.75 7.23 -19.69
CA ALA A 472 -24.86 6.53 -20.61
C ALA A 472 -24.65 7.39 -21.88
N ILE A 473 -23.39 7.66 -22.21
CA ILE A 473 -22.99 8.46 -23.38
C ILE A 473 -22.39 7.60 -24.51
N ALA A 474 -21.97 6.38 -24.18
CA ALA A 474 -21.52 5.38 -25.14
C ALA A 474 -21.77 3.99 -24.55
N SER A 475 -22.05 3.00 -25.40
CA SER A 475 -22.26 1.62 -24.98
C SER A 475 -21.88 0.64 -26.08
N ASP A 476 -21.40 -0.54 -25.70
CA ASP A 476 -21.15 -1.65 -26.63
C ASP A 476 -21.32 -2.99 -25.93
N THR A 477 -21.37 -4.07 -26.72
CA THR A 477 -21.43 -5.44 -26.22
C THR A 477 -20.37 -6.31 -26.88
N ALA A 478 -19.71 -7.16 -26.09
CA ALA A 478 -18.78 -8.17 -26.62
C ALA A 478 -19.11 -9.56 -26.08
N ALA A 479 -18.74 -10.59 -26.85
CA ALA A 479 -18.90 -11.97 -26.43
C ALA A 479 -17.65 -12.50 -25.73
N PHE A 480 -17.84 -13.29 -24.68
CA PHE A 480 -16.84 -14.16 -24.09
C PHE A 480 -17.15 -15.60 -24.46
N SER A 481 -16.13 -16.34 -24.90
CA SER A 481 -16.24 -17.79 -25.02
C SER A 481 -16.37 -18.44 -23.63
N ALA A 482 -16.83 -19.69 -23.61
CA ALA A 482 -16.87 -20.49 -22.40
C ALA A 482 -15.51 -20.47 -21.68
N THR A 483 -15.55 -20.31 -20.36
CA THR A 483 -14.36 -20.17 -19.51
C THR A 483 -14.35 -21.32 -18.49
N PRO A 484 -13.43 -22.30 -18.64
CA PRO A 484 -13.30 -23.40 -17.70
C PRO A 484 -13.14 -22.94 -16.25
N TYR A 485 -13.52 -23.81 -15.30
CA TYR A 485 -13.22 -23.57 -13.89
C TYR A 485 -11.71 -23.42 -13.68
N TYR A 486 -11.32 -22.49 -12.79
CA TYR A 486 -9.94 -22.23 -12.42
C TYR A 486 -9.05 -21.74 -13.58
N SER A 487 -9.63 -20.96 -14.50
CA SER A 487 -8.93 -20.43 -15.68
C SER A 487 -9.31 -18.97 -15.95
N ASN A 488 -8.54 -18.32 -16.84
CA ASN A 488 -8.78 -16.95 -17.28
C ASN A 488 -9.07 -16.90 -18.79
N ASN A 489 -9.98 -16.02 -19.19
CA ASN A 489 -10.29 -15.71 -20.58
C ASN A 489 -10.17 -14.20 -20.83
N TRP A 490 -9.68 -13.78 -22.00
CA TRP A 490 -9.44 -12.37 -22.32
C TRP A 490 -10.15 -11.95 -23.59
N THR A 491 -10.67 -10.73 -23.61
CA THR A 491 -11.12 -10.05 -24.83
C THR A 491 -10.65 -8.61 -24.84
N ASP A 492 -10.37 -8.09 -26.03
CA ASP A 492 -10.07 -6.67 -26.22
C ASP A 492 -11.35 -5.94 -26.63
N LEU A 493 -11.48 -4.69 -26.21
CA LEU A 493 -12.64 -3.83 -26.48
C LEU A 493 -12.20 -2.47 -27.01
N THR A 494 -13.02 -1.93 -27.90
CA THR A 494 -12.86 -0.59 -28.47
C THR A 494 -14.23 0.05 -28.54
N LEU A 495 -14.41 1.16 -27.82
CA LEU A 495 -15.68 1.87 -27.72
C LEU A 495 -15.46 3.34 -28.14
N PRO A 496 -16.10 3.82 -29.22
CA PRO A 496 -16.00 5.22 -29.61
C PRO A 496 -16.66 6.12 -28.56
N THR A 497 -15.97 7.17 -28.12
CA THR A 497 -16.57 8.20 -27.25
C THR A 497 -17.21 9.31 -28.09
N PRO A 498 -18.27 9.99 -27.61
CA PRO A 498 -18.90 11.08 -28.35
C PRO A 498 -17.94 12.27 -28.57
N ALA A 499 -17.97 12.85 -29.78
CA ALA A 499 -17.14 14.02 -30.13
C ALA A 499 -17.56 15.31 -29.38
N ASP A 500 -18.80 15.37 -28.90
CA ASP A 500 -19.38 16.46 -28.12
C ASP A 500 -19.27 16.24 -26.59
N ALA A 501 -18.58 15.17 -26.15
CA ALA A 501 -18.36 14.91 -24.73
C ALA A 501 -17.64 16.09 -24.05
N THR A 502 -18.20 16.54 -22.93
CA THR A 502 -17.63 17.63 -22.14
C THR A 502 -16.44 17.15 -21.32
N HIS A 503 -15.55 18.08 -20.95
CA HIS A 503 -14.44 17.74 -20.08
C HIS A 503 -14.92 17.26 -18.70
N GLY A 504 -14.41 16.14 -18.20
CA GLY A 504 -14.83 15.61 -16.90
C GLY A 504 -14.48 14.14 -16.69
N LEU A 505 -14.84 13.65 -15.49
CA LEU A 505 -14.79 12.23 -15.17
C LEU A 505 -16.04 11.50 -15.69
N TYR A 506 -15.81 10.29 -16.16
CA TYR A 506 -16.84 9.34 -16.55
C TYR A 506 -16.50 7.98 -15.97
N ASP A 507 -17.52 7.19 -15.66
CA ASP A 507 -17.34 5.81 -15.19
C ASP A 507 -17.63 4.84 -16.33
N VAL A 508 -16.72 3.90 -16.55
CA VAL A 508 -16.93 2.79 -17.47
C VAL A 508 -17.47 1.61 -16.66
N ARG A 509 -18.74 1.24 -16.85
CA ARG A 509 -19.35 0.07 -16.21
C ARG A 509 -19.33 -1.11 -17.17
N CYS A 510 -18.88 -2.25 -16.67
CA CYS A 510 -18.83 -3.52 -17.39
C CYS A 510 -19.67 -4.55 -16.64
N ARG A 511 -20.63 -5.19 -17.31
CA ARG A 511 -21.48 -6.25 -16.73
C ARG A 511 -21.35 -7.53 -17.55
N LEU A 512 -21.02 -8.64 -16.89
CA LEU A 512 -21.02 -9.98 -17.49
C LEU A 512 -22.41 -10.60 -17.35
N ILE A 513 -23.02 -10.93 -18.47
CA ILE A 513 -24.37 -11.48 -18.59
C ILE A 513 -24.28 -12.91 -19.13
N ASP A 514 -24.99 -13.84 -18.50
CA ASP A 514 -25.10 -15.22 -18.95
C ASP A 514 -26.11 -15.40 -20.08
N GLU A 515 -26.18 -16.61 -20.63
CA GLU A 515 -27.13 -16.95 -21.70
C GLU A 515 -28.61 -16.79 -21.31
N ASN A 516 -28.91 -16.72 -20.01
CA ASN A 516 -30.26 -16.52 -19.47
C ASN A 516 -30.57 -15.04 -19.17
N GLY A 517 -29.64 -14.13 -19.46
CA GLY A 517 -29.79 -12.70 -19.14
C GLY A 517 -29.48 -12.35 -17.68
N THR A 518 -28.86 -13.25 -16.92
CA THR A 518 -28.48 -13.03 -15.51
C THR A 518 -27.09 -12.40 -15.43
N GLN A 519 -26.96 -11.32 -14.65
CA GLN A 519 -25.66 -10.74 -14.35
C GLN A 519 -24.85 -11.64 -13.41
N ILE A 520 -23.72 -12.15 -13.88
CA ILE A 520 -22.80 -12.98 -13.09
C ILE A 520 -21.77 -12.12 -12.35
N SER A 521 -21.26 -11.08 -13.00
CA SER A 521 -20.21 -10.21 -12.46
C SER A 521 -20.36 -8.79 -12.98
N ALA A 522 -19.91 -7.81 -12.21
CA ALA A 522 -19.81 -6.43 -12.66
C ALA A 522 -18.56 -5.77 -12.12
N ASN A 523 -18.04 -4.81 -12.88
CA ASN A 523 -16.91 -4.00 -12.47
C ASN A 523 -16.97 -2.62 -13.14
N GLU A 524 -16.29 -1.65 -12.55
CA GLU A 524 -16.25 -0.29 -13.04
C GLU A 524 -14.88 0.35 -12.87
N PHE A 525 -14.55 1.31 -13.72
CA PHE A 525 -13.34 2.11 -13.60
C PHE A 525 -13.52 3.50 -14.19
N PRO A 526 -12.85 4.52 -13.63
CA PRO A 526 -12.97 5.87 -14.12
C PRO A 526 -12.10 6.12 -15.36
N ILE A 527 -12.58 6.99 -16.23
CA ILE A 527 -11.85 7.63 -17.32
C ILE A 527 -12.05 9.15 -17.27
N PHE A 528 -11.16 9.89 -17.91
CA PHE A 528 -11.29 11.33 -18.13
C PHE A 528 -11.44 11.60 -19.62
N ILE A 529 -12.42 12.41 -20.01
CA ILE A 529 -12.60 12.84 -21.40
C ILE A 529 -12.47 14.36 -21.43
N ALA A 530 -11.87 14.93 -22.47
CA ALA A 530 -11.89 16.37 -22.71
C ALA A 530 -11.86 16.71 -24.22
N PRO A 531 -12.61 17.74 -24.67
CA PRO A 531 -12.53 18.19 -26.06
C PRO A 531 -11.21 18.94 -26.32
N ARG A 532 -10.73 18.95 -27.57
CA ARG A 532 -9.52 19.70 -27.95
C ARG A 532 -9.62 21.21 -27.67
N SER A 533 -10.85 21.76 -27.65
CA SER A 533 -11.10 23.15 -27.27
C SER A 533 -10.76 23.47 -25.81
N TRP A 534 -10.81 22.47 -24.90
CA TRP A 534 -10.43 22.63 -23.50
C TRP A 534 -8.91 22.83 -23.33
N VAL A 535 -8.13 22.24 -24.23
CA VAL A 535 -6.67 22.33 -24.26
C VAL A 535 -6.16 23.67 -24.82
N ALA A 536 -6.95 24.33 -25.67
CA ALA A 536 -6.53 25.52 -26.40
C ALA A 536 -5.89 26.59 -25.50
N ALA A 537 -4.68 27.03 -25.84
CA ALA A 537 -3.96 28.06 -25.10
C ALA A 537 -4.60 29.45 -25.29
N SER A 538 -4.51 30.32 -24.28
CA SER A 538 -5.00 31.70 -24.37
C SER A 538 -4.31 32.49 -25.51
N PRO A 539 -5.06 33.25 -26.33
CA PRO A 539 -4.58 33.81 -27.60
C PRO A 539 -3.61 35.01 -27.52
N ASN A 540 -3.21 35.46 -26.32
CA ASN A 540 -2.35 36.65 -26.12
C ASN A 540 -1.04 36.29 -25.43
N ILE A 541 -0.30 35.36 -26.01
CA ILE A 541 1.06 35.03 -25.60
C ILE A 541 2.00 35.97 -26.37
N GLY A 542 2.94 36.64 -25.68
CA GLY A 542 3.89 37.56 -26.30
C GLY A 542 4.82 36.91 -27.33
N GLU A 543 5.89 37.60 -27.73
CA GLU A 543 6.85 37.06 -28.70
C GLU A 543 7.51 35.75 -28.16
N ILE A 544 7.30 34.63 -28.87
CA ILE A 544 7.88 33.32 -28.54
C ILE A 544 8.95 32.93 -29.56
N THR A 545 10.13 32.58 -29.07
CA THR A 545 11.21 31.94 -29.83
C THR A 545 11.35 30.48 -29.40
N LEU A 546 11.50 29.55 -30.34
CA LEU A 546 11.67 28.11 -30.08
C LEU A 546 13.04 27.64 -30.56
N PHE A 547 13.82 27.05 -29.65
CA PHE A 547 14.97 26.22 -29.98
C PHE A 547 14.60 24.74 -29.84
N ASP A 548 14.47 24.05 -30.96
CA ASP A 548 14.04 22.64 -31.01
C ASP A 548 14.66 21.93 -32.23
N PRO A 549 15.90 21.42 -32.10
CA PRO A 549 16.62 20.79 -33.22
C PRO A 549 15.92 19.54 -33.78
N SER A 550 15.17 18.81 -32.96
CA SER A 550 14.48 17.57 -33.34
C SER A 550 13.11 17.83 -33.99
N GLY A 551 12.47 18.96 -33.67
CA GLY A 551 11.17 19.36 -34.20
C GLY A 551 9.96 18.72 -33.53
N VAL A 552 10.16 17.88 -32.50
CA VAL A 552 9.05 17.25 -31.75
C VAL A 552 8.28 18.26 -30.90
N THR A 553 8.97 19.23 -30.31
CA THR A 553 8.30 20.28 -29.52
C THR A 553 7.53 21.23 -30.42
N ALA A 554 8.08 21.57 -31.59
CA ALA A 554 7.41 22.35 -32.62
C ALA A 554 6.03 21.77 -32.97
N LYS A 555 5.97 20.46 -33.25
CA LYS A 555 4.71 19.75 -33.53
C LYS A 555 3.73 19.83 -32.36
N ALA A 556 4.21 19.64 -31.13
CA ALA A 556 3.38 19.69 -29.93
C ALA A 556 2.82 21.09 -29.64
N LEU A 557 3.60 22.15 -29.86
CA LEU A 557 3.14 23.52 -29.71
C LEU A 557 2.08 23.87 -30.76
N GLU A 558 2.26 23.41 -32.00
CA GLU A 558 1.28 23.58 -33.08
C GLU A 558 -0.05 22.89 -32.76
N SER A 559 -0.03 21.69 -32.17
CA SER A 559 -1.26 20.94 -31.84
C SER A 559 -2.09 21.59 -30.72
N VAL A 560 -1.48 22.39 -29.85
CA VAL A 560 -2.17 23.18 -28.82
C VAL A 560 -2.39 24.66 -29.23
N GLY A 561 -2.10 25.01 -30.50
CA GLY A 561 -2.37 26.32 -31.08
C GLY A 561 -1.36 27.42 -30.76
N ILE A 562 -0.15 27.07 -30.32
CA ILE A 562 0.89 28.03 -29.94
C ILE A 562 1.76 28.38 -31.15
N LYS A 563 1.88 29.69 -31.41
CA LYS A 563 2.72 30.24 -32.48
C LYS A 563 4.08 30.64 -31.95
N TYR A 564 5.13 30.42 -32.73
CA TYR A 564 6.51 30.68 -32.34
C TYR A 564 7.39 30.99 -33.56
N THR A 565 8.56 31.57 -33.31
CA THR A 565 9.64 31.75 -34.31
C THR A 565 10.80 30.81 -34.00
N LYS A 566 11.28 30.04 -34.98
CA LYS A 566 12.39 29.09 -34.77
C LYS A 566 13.75 29.81 -34.66
N THR A 567 14.61 29.33 -33.78
CA THR A 567 16.04 29.68 -33.75
C THR A 567 16.90 28.42 -33.90
N THR A 568 18.07 28.56 -34.51
CA THR A 568 19.01 27.44 -34.77
C THR A 568 20.12 27.34 -33.72
N GLY A 569 20.18 28.24 -32.74
CA GLY A 569 21.22 28.20 -31.72
C GLY A 569 20.91 29.02 -30.46
N LEU A 570 21.64 28.71 -29.41
CA LEU A 570 21.47 29.29 -28.06
C LEU A 570 22.59 30.29 -27.67
N LYS A 571 23.52 30.58 -28.58
CA LYS A 571 24.60 31.55 -28.32
C LYS A 571 24.10 32.99 -28.25
N SER A 572 23.10 33.33 -29.05
CA SER A 572 22.42 34.63 -29.02
C SER A 572 20.96 34.41 -28.66
N LEU A 573 20.53 35.01 -27.56
CA LEU A 573 19.15 34.93 -27.08
C LEU A 573 18.31 36.08 -27.66
N PRO A 574 16.98 35.94 -27.74
CA PRO A 574 16.10 37.05 -28.16
C PRO A 574 16.25 38.25 -27.23
N GLN A 575 15.86 39.45 -27.69
CA GLN A 575 15.98 40.67 -26.87
C GLN A 575 14.95 40.73 -25.73
N LYS A 576 13.76 40.18 -25.96
CA LYS A 576 12.63 40.16 -25.02
C LYS A 576 11.71 38.96 -25.34
N GLY A 577 10.69 38.76 -24.50
CA GLY A 577 9.71 37.69 -24.71
C GLY A 577 10.16 36.35 -24.12
N LEU A 578 9.59 35.27 -24.65
CA LEU A 578 9.78 33.91 -24.18
C LEU A 578 10.69 33.13 -25.13
N LEU A 579 11.75 32.53 -24.59
CA LEU A 579 12.51 31.47 -25.25
C LEU A 579 12.03 30.12 -24.72
N ILE A 580 11.52 29.26 -25.60
CA ILE A 580 11.26 27.85 -25.30
C ILE A 580 12.46 27.04 -25.77
N ILE A 581 13.04 26.27 -24.85
CA ILE A 581 14.00 25.21 -25.14
C ILE A 581 13.21 23.90 -25.18
N GLY A 582 13.16 23.28 -26.35
CA GLY A 582 12.36 22.09 -26.63
C GLY A 582 12.80 20.87 -25.83
N GLU A 583 11.90 19.89 -25.75
CA GLU A 583 12.18 18.58 -25.16
C GLU A 583 13.41 17.94 -25.82
N GLU A 584 14.36 17.50 -25.00
CA GLU A 584 15.64 16.89 -25.38
C GLU A 584 16.56 17.78 -26.26
N ALA A 585 16.25 19.07 -26.42
CA ALA A 585 17.03 19.98 -27.26
C ALA A 585 18.47 20.18 -26.77
N LEU A 586 18.70 20.15 -25.45
CA LEU A 586 20.02 20.33 -24.84
C LEU A 586 20.83 19.02 -24.77
N ASP A 587 20.19 17.87 -24.98
CA ASP A 587 20.84 16.55 -24.92
C ASP A 587 21.94 16.36 -25.98
N SER A 588 21.94 17.24 -26.99
CA SER A 588 22.99 17.36 -28.00
C SER A 588 24.30 18.01 -27.49
N GLY A 589 24.32 18.53 -26.26
CA GLY A 589 25.45 19.26 -25.67
C GLY A 589 25.51 20.75 -26.03
N VAL A 590 24.45 21.29 -26.65
CA VAL A 590 24.38 22.71 -27.03
C VAL A 590 23.67 23.49 -25.93
N TYR A 591 24.42 24.29 -25.17
CA TYR A 591 23.91 25.09 -24.05
C TYR A 591 23.92 26.59 -24.34
N PRO A 592 23.00 27.36 -23.73
CA PRO A 592 23.10 28.81 -23.74
C PRO A 592 24.27 29.27 -22.85
N ASP A 593 24.92 30.37 -23.24
CA ASP A 593 25.96 30.99 -22.41
C ASP A 593 25.34 31.63 -21.16
N LYS A 594 25.88 31.31 -19.97
CA LYS A 594 25.36 31.80 -18.68
C LYS A 594 25.26 33.32 -18.64
N LYS A 595 26.27 34.05 -19.13
CA LYS A 595 26.28 35.52 -19.10
C LYS A 595 25.16 36.08 -19.96
N ASN A 596 24.92 35.48 -21.13
CA ASN A 596 23.82 35.88 -22.01
C ASN A 596 22.46 35.57 -21.40
N VAL A 597 22.31 34.42 -20.74
CA VAL A 597 21.09 34.08 -19.97
C VAL A 597 20.83 35.14 -18.91
N LEU A 598 21.79 35.46 -18.05
CA LEU A 598 21.61 36.46 -17.00
C LEU A 598 21.27 37.85 -17.59
N ALA A 599 21.91 38.25 -18.69
CA ALA A 599 21.62 39.52 -19.35
C ALA A 599 20.19 39.57 -19.94
N PHE A 600 19.72 38.46 -20.51
CA PHE A 600 18.36 38.32 -21.03
C PHE A 600 17.31 38.40 -19.91
N LEU A 601 17.52 37.67 -18.81
CA LEU A 601 16.62 37.69 -17.66
C LEU A 601 16.56 39.07 -16.98
N ASN A 602 17.69 39.80 -16.89
CA ASN A 602 17.71 41.16 -16.35
C ASN A 602 16.85 42.16 -17.14
N GLN A 603 16.68 41.93 -18.45
CA GLN A 603 15.84 42.74 -19.32
C GLN A 603 14.36 42.32 -19.29
N GLY A 604 14.00 41.30 -18.51
CA GLY A 604 12.65 40.76 -18.43
C GLY A 604 12.37 39.62 -19.41
N GLY A 605 13.40 39.13 -20.10
CA GLY A 605 13.33 37.91 -20.89
C GLY A 605 13.04 36.69 -20.03
N LYS A 606 12.41 35.67 -20.63
CA LYS A 606 12.01 34.46 -19.91
C LYS A 606 12.35 33.21 -20.69
N ILE A 607 12.67 32.15 -19.97
CA ILE A 607 13.02 30.85 -20.56
C ILE A 607 12.08 29.79 -20.01
N LEU A 608 11.46 29.01 -20.88
CA LEU A 608 10.81 27.74 -20.55
C LEU A 608 11.69 26.61 -21.10
N CYS A 609 12.29 25.82 -20.21
CA CYS A 609 13.03 24.62 -20.58
C CYS A 609 12.16 23.40 -20.30
N LEU A 610 11.76 22.69 -21.36
CA LEU A 610 11.01 21.45 -21.27
C LEU A 610 11.95 20.28 -20.93
N ARG A 611 11.40 19.07 -20.80
CA ARG A 611 12.11 17.88 -20.31
C ARG A 611 13.42 17.65 -21.06
N GLN A 612 14.49 17.34 -20.33
CA GLN A 612 15.79 16.93 -20.87
C GLN A 612 16.19 15.58 -20.27
N ASP A 613 17.00 14.78 -20.97
CA ASP A 613 17.60 13.57 -20.39
C ASP A 613 18.71 13.94 -19.41
N ARG A 614 18.55 13.54 -18.15
CA ARG A 614 19.50 13.86 -17.09
C ARG A 614 20.92 13.35 -17.35
N VAL A 615 21.11 12.30 -18.15
CA VAL A 615 22.44 11.73 -18.41
C VAL A 615 23.27 12.68 -19.29
N LYS A 616 22.58 13.51 -20.07
CA LYS A 616 23.18 14.39 -21.08
C LYS A 616 23.07 15.87 -20.72
N TRP A 617 22.44 16.20 -19.59
CA TRP A 617 22.01 17.56 -19.26
C TRP A 617 22.89 18.23 -18.18
N GLU A 618 23.42 19.42 -18.52
CA GLU A 618 24.17 20.32 -17.63
C GLU A 618 23.31 21.49 -17.13
N THR A 619 23.51 21.87 -15.87
CA THR A 619 22.76 22.94 -15.19
C THR A 619 23.57 24.22 -14.97
N ASP A 620 24.84 24.27 -15.38
CA ASP A 620 25.76 25.39 -15.09
C ASP A 620 25.36 26.73 -15.75
N TRP A 621 24.57 26.70 -16.82
CA TRP A 621 24.05 27.88 -17.50
C TRP A 621 22.91 28.58 -16.73
N LEU A 622 22.36 27.93 -15.71
CA LEU A 622 21.26 28.45 -14.90
C LEU A 622 21.73 29.52 -13.89
N PRO A 623 20.81 30.39 -13.43
CA PRO A 623 21.10 31.37 -12.38
C PRO A 623 21.36 30.76 -10.99
N ALA A 624 21.00 29.47 -10.78
CA ALA A 624 21.20 28.73 -9.54
C ALA A 624 21.75 27.33 -9.85
N LYS A 625 22.50 26.71 -8.92
CA LYS A 625 22.97 25.34 -9.08
C LYS A 625 21.87 24.35 -8.73
N LEU A 626 21.62 23.42 -9.66
CA LEU A 626 20.65 22.35 -9.49
C LEU A 626 21.30 21.03 -9.85
N SER A 627 21.02 20.00 -9.05
CA SER A 627 21.28 18.61 -9.38
C SER A 627 20.01 17.95 -9.92
N THR A 628 20.19 16.87 -10.68
CA THR A 628 19.11 16.03 -11.18
C THR A 628 19.13 14.69 -10.47
N LYS A 629 17.96 14.12 -10.22
CA LYS A 629 17.84 12.80 -9.60
C LYS A 629 17.05 11.87 -10.51
N GLN A 630 17.66 10.73 -10.84
CA GLN A 630 16.88 9.62 -11.41
C GLN A 630 15.85 9.20 -10.39
N ARG A 631 14.64 9.05 -10.87
CA ARG A 631 13.66 8.28 -10.15
C ARG A 631 13.74 6.85 -10.74
N PRO A 632 13.89 5.78 -9.93
CA PRO A 632 14.03 4.42 -10.44
C PRO A 632 12.74 3.98 -11.16
N PRO A 633 12.81 3.29 -12.32
CA PRO A 633 11.65 3.01 -13.19
C PRO A 633 10.44 2.38 -12.44
N TYR A 634 10.72 1.58 -11.41
CA TYR A 634 9.76 0.70 -10.73
C TYR A 634 9.19 1.28 -9.40
N ARG A 635 9.06 2.61 -9.22
CA ARG A 635 8.62 3.20 -7.92
C ARG A 635 7.80 4.49 -7.98
N GLN A 636 7.24 4.87 -9.13
CA GLN A 636 6.98 6.28 -9.44
C GLN A 636 5.56 6.70 -9.77
N LEU A 637 4.63 6.41 -8.87
CA LEU A 637 3.42 7.23 -8.73
C LEU A 637 3.58 8.17 -7.53
N THR A 638 4.58 9.06 -7.55
CA THR A 638 4.59 10.11 -6.51
C THR A 638 3.57 11.15 -6.91
N TYR A 639 2.63 11.44 -6.00
CA TYR A 639 1.75 12.59 -6.17
C TYR A 639 2.59 13.82 -6.47
N ILE A 640 2.26 14.47 -7.57
CA ILE A 640 2.84 15.75 -7.90
C ILE A 640 1.94 16.79 -7.26
N GLN A 641 2.53 17.61 -6.38
CA GLN A 641 1.77 18.57 -5.59
C GLN A 641 1.87 19.95 -6.25
N PRO A 642 0.81 20.41 -6.94
CA PRO A 642 0.77 21.74 -7.52
C PRO A 642 0.64 22.80 -6.41
N ARG A 643 1.13 24.01 -6.71
CA ARG A 643 0.84 25.19 -5.90
C ARG A 643 -0.63 25.60 -6.09
N ASP A 644 -1.32 25.96 -5.00
CA ASP A 644 -2.70 26.47 -5.07
C ASP A 644 -2.79 27.77 -5.92
N ASN A 645 -3.91 27.93 -6.65
CA ASN A 645 -4.29 29.14 -7.41
C ASN A 645 -3.31 29.56 -8.52
N ALA A 646 -2.55 28.61 -9.08
CA ALA A 646 -1.67 28.86 -10.21
C ALA A 646 -2.40 28.72 -11.55
N ILE A 647 -2.31 29.73 -12.42
CA ILE A 647 -2.72 29.59 -13.84
C ILE A 647 -2.01 28.42 -14.54
N LEU A 648 -0.84 28.01 -14.04
CA LEU A 648 -0.07 26.87 -14.54
C LEU A 648 -0.84 25.53 -14.44
N PHE A 649 -1.77 25.40 -13.48
CA PHE A 649 -2.57 24.19 -13.29
C PHE A 649 -4.07 24.45 -13.52
N ASP A 650 -4.45 25.51 -14.23
CA ASP A 650 -5.85 25.79 -14.53
C ASP A 650 -6.50 24.63 -15.31
N GLY A 651 -7.65 24.17 -14.82
CA GLY A 651 -8.35 22.97 -15.29
C GLY A 651 -7.74 21.62 -14.88
N ILE A 652 -6.56 21.59 -14.24
CA ILE A 652 -5.85 20.34 -13.87
C ILE A 652 -5.96 20.10 -12.37
N THR A 653 -6.29 18.88 -11.97
CA THR A 653 -6.35 18.46 -10.57
C THR A 653 -5.15 17.59 -10.16
N ASP A 654 -4.94 17.38 -8.87
CA ASP A 654 -3.90 16.46 -8.35
C ASP A 654 -4.00 15.05 -8.94
N ARG A 655 -5.22 14.58 -9.26
CA ARG A 655 -5.46 13.29 -9.92
C ARG A 655 -4.82 13.23 -11.31
N ASP A 656 -4.95 14.31 -12.08
CA ASP A 656 -4.52 14.40 -13.48
C ASP A 656 -3.01 14.40 -13.65
N LEU A 657 -2.26 14.56 -12.55
CA LEU A 657 -0.81 14.55 -12.51
C LEU A 657 -0.23 13.24 -11.96
N ARG A 658 -1.05 12.25 -11.58
CA ARG A 658 -0.57 10.99 -10.97
C ARG A 658 0.02 10.04 -12.01
N TRP A 659 -0.72 9.80 -13.09
CA TRP A 659 -0.33 8.98 -14.23
C TRP A 659 -0.95 9.51 -15.52
N TRP A 660 -0.31 9.19 -16.63
CA TRP A 660 -0.78 9.54 -17.98
C TRP A 660 -0.89 8.30 -18.85
N ASN A 661 -1.47 8.46 -20.03
CA ASN A 661 -1.62 7.35 -20.97
C ASN A 661 -0.27 6.66 -21.28
N GLU A 662 -0.31 5.34 -21.40
CA GLU A 662 0.89 4.52 -21.63
C GLU A 662 1.52 4.84 -23.00
N LEU A 663 2.85 5.03 -23.04
CA LEU A 663 3.59 5.17 -24.31
C LEU A 663 4.10 3.84 -24.86
N GLY A 664 3.95 2.77 -24.09
CA GLY A 664 4.44 1.45 -24.40
C GLY A 664 4.59 0.61 -23.14
N ARG A 665 5.13 -0.60 -23.31
CA ARG A 665 5.41 -1.51 -22.21
C ARG A 665 6.89 -1.87 -22.18
N THR A 666 7.43 -2.02 -20.97
CA THR A 666 8.77 -2.56 -20.72
C THR A 666 8.83 -4.05 -21.08
N GLU A 667 10.03 -4.64 -21.10
CA GLU A 667 10.24 -6.07 -21.38
C GLU A 667 9.47 -6.99 -20.42
N ASP A 668 9.31 -6.57 -19.15
CA ASP A 668 8.53 -7.30 -18.14
C ASP A 668 7.00 -7.06 -18.26
N GLY A 669 6.56 -6.24 -19.21
CA GLY A 669 5.16 -5.96 -19.49
C GLY A 669 4.53 -4.82 -18.67
N THR A 670 5.33 -4.08 -17.91
CA THR A 670 4.90 -2.91 -17.12
C THR A 670 4.57 -1.72 -18.05
N PRO A 671 3.42 -1.04 -17.86
CA PRO A 671 3.04 0.09 -18.71
C PRO A 671 3.81 1.37 -18.35
N ASP A 672 4.26 2.11 -19.36
CA ASP A 672 4.96 3.40 -19.20
C ASP A 672 3.98 4.57 -19.04
N ILE A 673 3.45 4.71 -17.82
CA ILE A 673 2.44 5.72 -17.45
C ILE A 673 3.00 6.90 -16.64
N GLY A 674 4.30 6.91 -16.35
CA GLY A 674 4.93 7.86 -15.44
C GLY A 674 5.05 9.26 -16.06
N PRO A 675 4.45 10.32 -15.48
CA PRO A 675 4.44 11.66 -16.06
C PRO A 675 5.77 12.41 -15.88
N VAL A 676 6.61 11.99 -14.92
CA VAL A 676 7.92 12.60 -14.60
C VAL A 676 8.92 11.49 -14.26
N LEU A 677 10.09 11.45 -14.91
CA LEU A 677 11.13 10.42 -14.67
C LEU A 677 12.41 10.95 -14.00
N THR A 678 12.59 12.27 -14.03
CA THR A 678 13.72 13.00 -13.43
C THR A 678 13.15 14.19 -12.67
N ALA A 679 13.69 14.49 -11.49
CA ALA A 679 13.31 15.68 -10.73
C ALA A 679 14.53 16.54 -10.38
N PHE A 680 14.30 17.82 -10.10
CA PHE A 680 15.33 18.81 -9.73
C PHE A 680 15.52 18.87 -8.22
N ARG A 681 16.77 19.07 -7.80
CA ARG A 681 17.15 19.33 -6.41
C ARG A 681 18.17 20.47 -6.31
N PRO A 682 17.84 21.57 -5.64
CA PRO A 682 18.82 22.60 -5.26
C PRO A 682 19.96 21.99 -4.45
N GLU A 683 21.21 22.35 -4.78
CA GLU A 683 22.40 21.79 -4.11
C GLU A 683 22.72 22.50 -2.80
N THR A 684 22.47 23.81 -2.74
CA THR A 684 22.75 24.64 -1.58
C THR A 684 21.56 25.49 -1.18
N VAL A 685 21.56 25.93 0.08
CA VAL A 685 20.61 26.90 0.62
C VAL A 685 20.58 28.21 -0.20
N SER A 686 21.74 28.65 -0.69
CA SER A 686 21.85 29.84 -1.53
C SER A 686 21.19 29.69 -2.89
N ASP A 687 21.07 28.48 -3.42
CA ASP A 687 20.41 28.23 -4.71
C ASP A 687 18.89 28.45 -4.63
N LEU A 688 18.32 28.23 -3.44
CA LEU A 688 16.90 28.45 -3.17
C LEU A 688 16.50 29.91 -3.13
N LYS A 689 17.46 30.82 -2.99
CA LYS A 689 17.23 32.27 -3.06
C LYS A 689 16.49 32.65 -4.34
N TRP A 690 16.73 31.92 -5.43
CA TRP A 690 16.14 32.26 -6.72
C TRP A 690 15.02 31.31 -7.11
N ALA A 691 14.71 30.31 -6.29
CA ALA A 691 13.81 29.22 -6.67
C ALA A 691 12.37 29.44 -6.17
N ARG A 692 11.42 29.17 -7.06
CA ARG A 692 10.01 28.99 -6.75
C ARG A 692 9.59 27.62 -7.25
N ILE A 693 8.97 26.82 -6.39
CA ILE A 693 8.55 25.46 -6.74
C ILE A 693 7.07 25.45 -7.07
N TRP A 694 6.75 24.92 -8.24
CA TRP A 694 5.39 24.82 -8.76
C TRP A 694 4.82 23.43 -8.61
N ALA A 695 5.67 22.40 -8.70
CA ALA A 695 5.28 21.00 -8.56
C ALA A 695 6.35 20.23 -7.78
N SER A 696 6.01 19.74 -6.59
CA SER A 696 6.90 18.90 -5.78
C SER A 696 6.61 17.42 -5.95
N CYS A 697 7.63 16.57 -5.79
CA CYS A 697 7.54 15.11 -5.89
C CYS A 697 8.61 14.44 -5.00
N ASP A 698 8.70 13.10 -5.08
CA ASP A 698 9.47 12.22 -4.19
C ASP A 698 8.98 12.18 -2.72
N PRO A 699 9.42 11.19 -1.90
CA PRO A 699 9.11 11.18 -0.47
C PRO A 699 9.44 12.52 0.19
N LEU A 700 8.53 12.98 1.05
CA LEU A 700 8.57 14.28 1.73
C LEU A 700 8.58 15.50 0.81
N LEU A 701 8.21 15.32 -0.47
CA LEU A 701 8.20 16.41 -1.46
C LEU A 701 9.59 17.04 -1.65
N SER A 702 10.65 16.23 -1.49
CA SER A 702 12.07 16.63 -1.46
C SER A 702 12.69 16.94 -2.83
N ALA A 703 11.91 16.87 -3.91
CA ALA A 703 12.36 17.21 -5.26
C ALA A 703 11.27 17.98 -6.02
N ALA A 704 11.66 18.74 -7.04
CA ALA A 704 10.73 19.50 -7.87
C ALA A 704 10.61 18.90 -9.27
N ALA A 705 9.38 18.70 -9.75
CA ALA A 705 9.07 18.40 -11.15
C ALA A 705 8.98 19.68 -11.99
N ILE A 706 8.56 20.79 -11.38
CA ILE A 706 8.56 22.13 -11.98
C ILE A 706 9.16 23.12 -10.98
N ILE A 707 10.21 23.81 -11.40
CA ILE A 707 10.92 24.85 -10.64
C ILE A 707 11.11 26.08 -11.52
N GLU A 708 10.81 27.25 -10.99
CA GLU A 708 11.08 28.54 -11.61
C GLU A 708 12.26 29.20 -10.90
N LEU A 709 13.25 29.63 -11.66
CA LEU A 709 14.41 30.36 -11.18
C LEU A 709 14.29 31.84 -11.57
N LEU A 710 14.04 32.69 -10.59
CA LEU A 710 13.87 34.13 -10.74
C LEU A 710 15.23 34.83 -10.83
N HIS A 711 15.41 35.75 -11.79
CA HIS A 711 16.62 36.56 -11.87
C HIS A 711 16.33 37.91 -12.55
N GLY A 712 16.70 39.01 -11.89
CA GLY A 712 16.40 40.35 -12.40
C GLY A 712 14.89 40.58 -12.56
N LYS A 713 14.44 40.87 -13.77
CA LYS A 713 13.00 41.04 -14.11
C LYS A 713 12.39 39.81 -14.80
N GLY A 714 13.19 38.77 -15.02
CA GLY A 714 12.84 37.57 -15.79
C GLY A 714 12.92 36.31 -14.96
N SER A 715 12.67 35.17 -15.61
CA SER A 715 12.76 33.85 -14.96
C SER A 715 13.08 32.72 -15.93
N VAL A 716 13.58 31.61 -15.38
CA VAL A 716 13.75 30.32 -16.07
C VAL A 716 12.81 29.31 -15.43
N VAL A 717 11.77 28.88 -16.14
CA VAL A 717 10.91 27.77 -15.74
C VAL A 717 11.49 26.48 -16.30
N LEU A 718 11.80 25.53 -15.42
CA LEU A 718 12.25 24.19 -15.78
C LEU A 718 11.13 23.20 -15.51
N CYS A 719 10.85 22.33 -16.47
CA CYS A 719 9.80 21.33 -16.38
C CYS A 719 10.33 19.95 -16.79
N GLN A 720 10.07 18.92 -15.96
CA GLN A 720 10.42 17.53 -16.26
C GLN A 720 9.21 16.65 -16.55
N PHE A 721 8.04 17.26 -16.75
CA PHE A 721 6.89 16.53 -17.25
C PHE A 721 7.10 16.11 -18.71
N ARG A 722 6.66 14.90 -19.01
CA ARG A 722 6.67 14.26 -20.32
C ARG A 722 5.52 14.75 -21.21
N ALA A 723 5.30 16.05 -21.23
CA ALA A 723 4.10 16.66 -21.80
C ALA A 723 4.13 16.67 -23.34
N VAL A 724 5.31 16.93 -23.94
CA VAL A 724 5.48 17.01 -25.41
C VAL A 724 5.20 15.67 -26.05
N GLU A 725 5.80 14.59 -25.54
CA GLU A 725 5.64 13.23 -26.08
C GLU A 725 4.22 12.65 -25.91
N ARG A 726 3.37 13.23 -25.04
CA ARG A 726 1.98 12.77 -24.81
C ARG A 726 0.89 13.71 -25.28
N VAL A 727 1.23 14.86 -25.85
CA VAL A 727 0.26 15.90 -26.27
C VAL A 727 -0.85 15.35 -27.17
N ASP A 728 -0.54 14.39 -28.05
CA ASP A 728 -1.50 13.87 -29.04
C ASP A 728 -2.43 12.80 -28.44
N ILE A 729 -2.06 12.19 -27.32
CA ILE A 729 -2.78 11.05 -26.72
C ILE A 729 -3.35 11.32 -25.34
N ASP A 730 -2.91 12.36 -24.63
CA ASP A 730 -3.36 12.67 -23.26
C ASP A 730 -3.76 14.17 -23.15
N PRO A 731 -5.06 14.48 -22.98
CA PRO A 731 -5.52 15.86 -22.89
C PRO A 731 -4.94 16.62 -21.68
N CYS A 732 -4.65 15.95 -20.57
CA CYS A 732 -4.08 16.58 -19.38
C CYS A 732 -2.62 17.00 -19.62
N ALA A 733 -1.85 16.17 -20.32
CA ALA A 733 -0.50 16.51 -20.76
C ALA A 733 -0.51 17.74 -21.70
N ALA A 734 -1.44 17.76 -22.65
CA ALA A 734 -1.58 18.87 -23.59
C ALA A 734 -2.02 20.17 -22.91
N LYS A 735 -2.97 20.10 -21.97
CA LYS A 735 -3.39 21.25 -21.16
C LYS A 735 -2.23 21.81 -20.34
N LEU A 736 -1.42 20.94 -19.72
CA LEU A 736 -0.25 21.37 -18.95
C LEU A 736 0.78 22.10 -19.84
N LEU A 737 1.03 21.60 -21.06
CA LEU A 737 1.92 22.27 -22.01
C LEU A 737 1.41 23.68 -22.36
N GLY A 738 0.11 23.81 -22.66
CA GLY A 738 -0.52 25.11 -22.92
C GLY A 738 -0.41 26.06 -21.73
N ASN A 739 -0.72 25.58 -20.53
CA ASN A 739 -0.66 26.37 -19.30
C ASN A 739 0.79 26.79 -18.96
N LEU A 740 1.80 25.94 -19.20
CA LEU A 740 3.21 26.27 -18.97
C LEU A 740 3.67 27.45 -19.83
N VAL A 741 3.33 27.43 -21.12
CA VAL A 741 3.66 28.51 -22.04
C VAL A 741 2.91 29.78 -21.67
N ALA A 742 1.59 29.69 -21.42
CA ALA A 742 0.78 30.83 -21.00
C ALA A 742 1.34 31.46 -19.71
N TYR A 743 1.60 30.64 -18.68
CA TYR A 743 2.17 31.08 -17.41
C TYR A 743 3.52 31.78 -17.60
N THR A 744 4.44 31.15 -18.33
CA THR A 744 5.80 31.68 -18.47
C THR A 744 5.77 32.97 -19.29
N SER A 745 4.88 33.08 -20.28
CA SER A 745 4.75 34.29 -21.09
C SER A 745 4.11 35.49 -20.38
N GLY A 746 3.34 35.26 -19.32
CA GLY A 746 2.65 36.31 -18.55
C GLY A 746 3.60 37.13 -17.68
N GLU A 747 3.10 37.80 -16.64
CA GLU A 747 3.97 38.39 -15.61
C GLU A 747 4.49 37.29 -14.67
N SER A 748 5.77 37.37 -14.25
CA SER A 748 6.25 36.42 -13.23
C SER A 748 5.54 36.76 -11.92
N ALA A 749 5.05 35.73 -11.23
CA ALA A 749 4.32 35.88 -9.98
C ALA A 749 5.21 36.28 -8.79
N GLY A 750 6.49 36.62 -9.03
CA GLY A 750 7.45 37.09 -8.03
C GLY A 750 7.87 36.02 -7.01
N LEU A 751 8.64 36.44 -6.01
CA LEU A 751 8.95 35.64 -4.82
C LEU A 751 7.74 35.60 -3.88
N LEU A 752 7.76 34.68 -2.92
CA LEU A 752 6.75 34.61 -1.86
C LEU A 752 6.75 35.91 -1.04
N ASP A 753 5.59 36.57 -0.89
CA ASP A 753 5.44 37.71 0.01
C ASP A 753 5.30 37.22 1.45
N LEU A 754 6.24 37.61 2.32
CA LEU A 754 6.31 37.13 3.71
C LEU A 754 5.40 37.90 4.67
N HIS A 755 4.62 38.87 4.16
CA HIS A 755 3.45 39.41 4.86
C HIS A 755 2.29 38.42 4.93
N GLU A 756 2.22 37.48 4.00
CA GLU A 756 1.31 36.34 4.10
C GLU A 756 1.87 35.36 5.13
N PRO A 757 1.10 34.99 6.17
CA PRO A 757 1.57 34.02 7.14
C PRO A 757 1.91 32.68 6.49
N ILE A 758 3.08 32.15 6.82
CA ILE A 758 3.48 30.79 6.42
C ILE A 758 3.09 29.85 7.55
N ASP A 759 2.06 29.01 7.31
CA ASP A 759 1.70 27.92 8.20
C ASP A 759 2.62 26.71 7.92
N TRP A 760 3.51 26.42 8.87
CA TRP A 760 4.59 25.42 8.76
C TRP A 760 4.14 23.98 8.93
N ASP A 761 2.89 23.79 9.33
CA ASP A 761 2.31 22.46 9.50
C ASP A 761 2.21 21.73 8.14
N LEU A 762 1.63 22.35 7.10
CA LEU A 762 1.41 21.73 5.78
C LEU A 762 1.47 22.69 4.58
N ARG A 763 1.04 23.94 4.79
CA ARG A 763 0.91 24.91 3.70
C ARG A 763 2.25 25.38 3.19
N ALA A 764 3.35 25.23 3.92
CA ALA A 764 4.69 25.58 3.45
C ALA A 764 5.01 24.96 2.07
N PHE A 765 4.62 23.69 1.84
CA PHE A 765 4.76 23.05 0.53
C PHE A 765 3.87 23.69 -0.55
N ARG A 766 2.66 24.14 -0.18
CA ARG A 766 1.68 24.78 -1.06
C ARG A 766 1.96 26.27 -1.32
N THR A 767 2.81 26.91 -0.52
CA THR A 767 3.23 28.31 -0.71
C THR A 767 4.54 28.43 -1.50
N GLY A 768 5.13 27.31 -1.91
CA GLY A 768 6.35 27.25 -2.72
C GLY A 768 7.64 27.39 -1.90
N ALA A 769 7.58 27.23 -0.57
CA ALA A 769 8.77 27.07 0.24
C ALA A 769 9.32 25.66 0.03
N PHE A 770 10.55 25.54 -0.48
CA PHE A 770 11.20 24.24 -0.60
C PHE A 770 11.58 23.75 0.79
N VAL A 771 10.94 22.69 1.26
CA VAL A 771 11.30 22.01 2.50
C VAL A 771 12.24 20.86 2.13
N SER A 772 13.53 21.01 2.42
CA SER A 772 14.53 19.96 2.18
C SER A 772 15.13 19.47 3.49
N SER A 773 15.83 18.34 3.44
CA SER A 773 16.63 17.85 4.58
C SER A 773 17.74 18.83 5.04
N LEU A 774 17.94 19.94 4.30
CA LEU A 774 18.87 21.01 4.63
C LEU A 774 18.23 22.15 5.43
N GLN A 775 16.94 22.06 5.77
CA GLN A 775 16.25 23.02 6.63
C GLN A 775 16.03 22.38 8.00
N GLY A 776 17.00 22.57 8.89
CA GLY A 776 16.78 22.38 10.32
C GLY A 776 15.75 23.38 10.84
N LEU A 777 15.27 23.19 12.07
CA LEU A 777 14.09 23.88 12.59
C LEU A 777 12.90 23.77 11.63
N LEU A 778 12.19 22.64 11.70
CA LEU A 778 10.83 22.52 12.24
C LEU A 778 10.14 21.16 11.93
N PRO A 779 9.21 20.66 12.77
CA PRO A 779 9.28 20.48 14.22
C PRO A 779 8.92 19.10 14.83
N HIS A 780 9.47 18.81 16.02
CA HIS A 780 9.18 17.63 16.85
C HIS A 780 7.68 17.54 17.25
N SER A 781 7.04 16.37 17.17
CA SER A 781 5.75 16.11 17.84
C SER A 781 6.00 15.87 19.33
N GLN A 782 5.00 16.05 20.21
CA GLN A 782 5.10 15.44 21.55
C GLN A 782 5.59 14.00 21.38
N THR A 783 6.54 13.59 22.24
CA THR A 783 6.91 12.19 22.36
C THR A 783 5.60 11.45 22.61
N TYR A 784 5.13 10.75 21.58
CA TYR A 784 4.26 9.63 21.79
C TYR A 784 5.07 8.75 22.73
N GLN A 785 4.70 8.72 24.02
CA GLN A 785 5.10 7.59 24.83
C GLN A 785 4.49 6.42 24.09
N HIS A 786 5.33 5.69 23.36
CA HIS A 786 5.01 4.37 22.88
C HIS A 786 4.83 3.51 24.13
N ARG A 787 3.67 3.65 24.79
CA ARG A 787 3.19 2.66 25.73
C ARG A 787 2.59 1.56 24.89
N GLY A 788 3.42 0.55 24.65
CA GLY A 788 2.99 -0.76 24.20
C GLY A 788 3.41 -1.06 22.78
N THR A 789 4.39 -1.94 22.67
CA THR A 789 4.46 -3.06 21.71
C THR A 789 3.41 -3.00 20.59
N SER A 790 3.83 -2.86 19.32
CA SER A 790 3.20 -3.25 18.02
C SER A 790 1.70 -3.68 17.91
N LYS A 791 0.84 -3.29 18.86
CA LYS A 791 -0.49 -3.82 19.22
C LYS A 791 -1.15 -2.88 20.27
N GLY A 792 -1.14 -1.55 20.07
CA GLY A 792 -1.62 -0.61 21.08
C GLY A 792 -2.56 0.48 20.55
N ARG A 793 -3.84 0.37 20.93
CA ARG A 793 -4.92 1.38 20.99
C ARG A 793 -5.06 2.32 19.80
N LEU A 794 -5.70 1.80 18.75
CA LEU A 794 -6.49 2.53 17.78
C LEU A 794 -7.76 3.03 18.46
N GLY A 795 -7.86 4.32 18.74
CA GLY A 795 -9.07 4.88 19.36
C GLY A 795 -8.79 6.18 20.08
N ASP A 796 -9.34 7.23 19.50
CA ASP A 796 -9.60 8.54 20.09
C ASP A 796 -8.43 9.54 20.14
N ASP A 797 -8.65 10.66 19.44
CA ASP A 797 -7.92 11.95 19.46
C ASP A 797 -6.68 12.17 18.57
N HIS A 798 -6.32 11.27 17.66
CA HIS A 798 -5.24 11.52 16.67
C HIS A 798 -5.72 12.27 15.43
N ARG A 799 -6.16 13.52 15.61
CA ARG A 799 -6.55 14.40 14.49
C ARG A 799 -5.31 14.87 13.73
N ILE A 800 -5.25 14.60 12.43
CA ILE A 800 -4.31 15.25 11.49
C ILE A 800 -4.94 16.56 10.99
N ASP A 801 -5.34 17.43 11.92
CA ASP A 801 -5.61 18.83 11.58
C ASP A 801 -4.26 19.57 11.60
N GLY A 802 -3.54 19.51 10.48
CA GLY A 802 -2.21 20.11 10.31
C GLY A 802 -1.08 19.11 10.57
N PHE A 803 -0.26 18.86 9.55
CA PHE A 803 0.92 18.02 9.73
C PHE A 803 1.91 18.75 10.66
N THR A 804 2.85 18.05 11.26
CA THR A 804 3.96 18.68 12.00
C THR A 804 5.17 17.80 11.71
N LEU A 805 6.06 18.25 10.81
CA LEU A 805 7.18 17.49 10.27
C LEU A 805 8.30 17.27 11.30
N LEU A 806 8.63 16.01 11.60
CA LEU A 806 9.48 15.65 12.74
C LEU A 806 10.92 16.20 12.70
N GLY A 807 11.33 16.91 13.77
CA GLY A 807 12.65 17.55 13.91
C GLY A 807 13.79 16.75 14.57
N ASN A 808 13.67 15.43 14.76
CA ASN A 808 14.72 14.58 15.37
C ASN A 808 15.04 13.32 14.55
N TYR A 809 14.77 13.35 13.24
CA TYR A 809 14.93 12.19 12.37
C TYR A 809 15.59 12.61 11.05
N ASP A 810 16.55 11.81 10.59
CA ASP A 810 17.02 11.78 9.20
C ASP A 810 16.15 10.80 8.39
N PHE A 811 16.41 10.68 7.09
CA PHE A 811 15.70 9.75 6.22
C PHE A 811 16.68 8.81 5.51
N SER A 812 16.37 7.51 5.53
CA SER A 812 17.05 6.58 4.62
C SER A 812 16.75 6.92 3.16
N SER A 813 17.56 6.40 2.24
CA SER A 813 17.29 6.48 0.79
C SER A 813 15.93 5.88 0.37
N ASN A 814 15.35 5.02 1.20
CA ASN A 814 14.02 4.42 1.00
C ASN A 814 12.90 5.18 1.73
N GLY A 815 13.18 6.34 2.33
CA GLY A 815 12.19 7.19 2.98
C GLY A 815 11.89 6.85 4.45
N TRP A 816 12.50 5.81 5.05
CA TRP A 816 12.32 5.53 6.47
C TRP A 816 12.89 6.64 7.36
N LEU A 817 12.17 7.03 8.42
CA LEU A 817 12.71 7.87 9.48
C LEU A 817 13.83 7.14 10.23
N ILE A 818 14.96 7.82 10.39
CA ILE A 818 16.13 7.38 11.15
C ILE A 818 16.25 8.32 12.36
N PRO A 819 16.03 7.86 13.60
CA PRO A 819 16.19 8.72 14.77
C PRO A 819 17.60 9.30 14.85
N ILE A 820 17.71 10.61 15.10
CA ILE A 820 18.98 11.26 15.43
C ILE A 820 19.23 11.02 16.92
N PRO A 821 20.33 10.34 17.32
CA PRO A 821 20.49 9.83 18.69
C PRO A 821 20.57 10.88 19.81
N ASP A 822 20.79 12.16 19.50
CA ASP A 822 20.97 13.22 20.50
C ASP A 822 20.33 14.57 20.06
N PRO A 823 19.15 14.94 20.59
CA PRO A 823 18.44 16.18 20.25
C PRO A 823 18.97 17.42 21.00
N THR A 824 20.18 17.36 21.58
CA THR A 824 20.85 18.55 22.16
C THR A 824 21.42 19.51 21.12
N THR A 825 21.24 19.20 19.82
CA THR A 825 21.76 20.01 18.72
C THR A 825 20.84 21.19 18.35
N LEU A 826 21.45 22.31 17.95
CA LEU A 826 20.74 23.47 17.40
C LEU A 826 20.19 23.12 16.01
N GLY A 827 18.88 23.22 15.83
CA GLY A 827 18.25 23.27 14.52
C GLY A 827 18.42 24.67 13.91
N TRP A 828 18.39 24.74 12.58
CA TRP A 828 18.48 26.01 11.85
C TRP A 828 17.70 25.96 10.53
N GLY A 829 16.82 26.91 10.30
CA GLY A 829 15.95 26.98 9.12
C GLY A 829 16.05 28.33 8.44
N PHE A 830 15.67 28.42 7.17
CA PHE A 830 15.68 29.67 6.44
C PHE A 830 14.46 29.81 5.53
N ILE A 831 14.05 31.06 5.34
CA ILE A 831 12.96 31.45 4.44
C ILE A 831 13.50 32.56 3.56
N TYR A 832 13.30 32.44 2.26
CA TYR A 832 13.58 33.52 1.33
C TYR A 832 12.27 34.00 0.69
N GLY A 833 12.12 35.31 0.59
CA GLY A 833 10.93 35.92 0.01
C GLY A 833 11.09 37.42 -0.19
N THR A 834 9.96 38.10 -0.38
CA THR A 834 9.87 39.55 -0.51
C THR A 834 8.92 40.11 0.54
N LEU A 835 9.02 41.41 0.79
CA LEU A 835 8.03 42.17 1.53
C LEU A 835 7.40 43.18 0.57
N SER A 836 6.08 43.11 0.37
CA SER A 836 5.34 44.07 -0.45
C SER A 836 5.20 45.45 0.20
N ARG A 837 5.30 45.52 1.53
CA ARG A 837 5.16 46.73 2.35
C ARG A 837 6.15 46.74 3.51
N PRO A 838 6.38 47.89 4.18
CA PRO A 838 7.26 47.95 5.35
C PRO A 838 6.77 47.02 6.47
N ALA A 839 7.71 46.47 7.24
CA ALA A 839 7.43 45.63 8.40
C ALA A 839 8.10 46.17 9.67
N SER A 840 7.37 46.09 10.78
CA SER A 840 7.72 46.60 12.10
C SER A 840 8.05 45.48 13.10
N LYS A 841 7.62 44.25 12.83
CA LYS A 841 7.98 43.07 13.61
C LYS A 841 7.95 41.80 12.78
N PHE A 842 8.70 40.80 13.23
CA PHE A 842 8.62 39.43 12.74
C PHE A 842 8.07 38.56 13.87
N VAL A 843 7.04 37.77 13.58
CA VAL A 843 6.32 36.95 14.56
C VAL A 843 6.45 35.48 14.20
N VAL A 844 6.69 34.66 15.23
CA VAL A 844 6.84 33.22 15.15
C VAL A 844 5.93 32.59 16.20
N ALA A 845 4.85 31.95 15.77
CA ALA A 845 4.01 31.14 16.65
C ALA A 845 4.67 29.77 16.83
N LEU A 846 4.94 29.34 18.07
CA LEU A 846 5.64 28.08 18.34
C LEU A 846 5.18 27.36 19.60
N HIS A 847 5.55 26.08 19.74
CA HIS A 847 5.33 25.24 20.91
C HIS A 847 6.63 24.52 21.34
N ASN A 848 6.94 24.49 22.63
CA ASN A 848 8.07 23.71 23.17
C ASN A 848 7.57 22.35 23.65
N THR A 849 8.02 21.28 23.01
CA THR A 849 7.57 19.92 23.34
C THR A 849 8.29 19.28 24.52
N SER A 850 9.32 19.94 25.05
CA SER A 850 10.15 19.37 26.11
C SER A 850 9.73 19.83 27.51
N ASN A 851 10.23 19.10 28.51
CA ASN A 851 10.12 19.44 29.93
C ASN A 851 11.18 20.47 30.39
N GLU A 852 11.97 21.02 29.46
CA GLU A 852 13.02 22.01 29.71
C GLU A 852 12.75 23.29 28.91
N ALA A 853 13.31 24.42 29.35
CA ALA A 853 13.26 25.63 28.54
C ALA A 853 14.10 25.46 27.27
N ALA A 854 13.60 25.99 26.16
CA ALA A 854 14.26 26.00 24.86
C ALA A 854 14.54 27.43 24.39
N ARG A 855 15.42 27.61 23.41
CA ARG A 855 15.84 28.91 22.89
C ARG A 855 15.67 28.99 21.39
N ILE A 856 15.30 30.17 20.91
CA ILE A 856 15.21 30.51 19.50
C ILE A 856 15.83 31.88 19.22
N SER A 857 16.41 32.04 18.04
CA SER A 857 16.99 33.29 17.54
C SER A 857 16.57 33.53 16.09
N LEU A 858 16.57 34.81 15.73
CA LEU A 858 16.24 35.31 14.40
C LEU A 858 17.45 36.02 13.80
N LYS A 859 17.78 35.69 12.56
CA LYS A 859 18.63 36.50 11.69
C LYS A 859 17.81 37.01 10.51
N LEU A 860 17.96 38.29 10.18
CA LEU A 860 17.45 38.88 8.94
C LEU A 860 18.64 39.28 8.06
N ASP A 861 18.65 38.81 6.83
CA ASP A 861 19.73 39.05 5.85
C ASP A 861 21.12 38.73 6.43
N GLY A 862 21.21 37.63 7.19
CA GLY A 862 22.42 37.15 7.85
C GLY A 862 22.78 37.87 9.16
N LYS A 863 22.05 38.93 9.54
CA LYS A 863 22.30 39.71 10.77
C LYS A 863 21.36 39.29 11.89
N LEU A 864 21.91 39.02 13.07
CA LEU A 864 21.13 38.69 14.27
C LEU A 864 20.21 39.86 14.66
N VAL A 865 18.94 39.55 14.95
CA VAL A 865 17.94 40.50 15.41
C VAL A 865 17.68 40.26 16.89
N GLY A 866 18.03 41.24 17.73
CA GLY A 866 17.87 41.15 19.18
C GLY A 866 18.68 40.02 19.82
N SER A 867 18.24 39.55 20.99
CA SER A 867 18.81 38.38 21.68
C SER A 867 18.02 37.11 21.38
N HIS A 868 18.57 35.96 21.80
CA HIS A 868 17.80 34.72 21.85
C HIS A 868 16.59 34.90 22.77
N VAL A 869 15.47 34.28 22.41
CA VAL A 869 14.24 34.26 23.20
C VAL A 869 14.11 32.88 23.85
N SER A 870 13.87 32.87 25.16
CA SER A 870 13.61 31.64 25.91
C SER A 870 12.13 31.29 25.80
N VAL A 871 11.85 30.02 25.53
CA VAL A 871 10.53 29.41 25.44
C VAL A 871 10.41 28.43 26.62
N PRO A 872 9.52 28.65 27.59
CA PRO A 872 9.37 27.76 28.73
C PRO A 872 9.02 26.32 28.32
N ALA A 873 9.31 25.37 29.20
CA ALA A 873 8.93 23.97 29.03
C ALA A 873 7.42 23.82 28.77
N GLY A 874 7.03 23.02 27.76
CA GLY A 874 5.63 22.75 27.44
C GLY A 874 4.82 23.94 26.88
N ALA A 875 5.40 25.13 26.74
CA ALA A 875 4.65 26.34 26.41
C ALA A 875 4.36 26.48 24.91
N SER A 876 3.14 26.92 24.58
CA SER A 876 2.79 27.49 23.27
C SER A 876 2.78 29.01 23.37
N GLN A 877 3.58 29.70 22.56
CA GLN A 877 3.70 31.16 22.60
C GLN A 877 4.01 31.76 21.22
N GLU A 878 3.63 33.01 21.01
CA GLU A 878 4.14 33.83 19.91
C GLU A 878 5.41 34.56 20.36
N VAL A 879 6.51 34.30 19.66
CA VAL A 879 7.75 35.07 19.81
C VAL A 879 7.77 36.17 18.78
N GLN A 880 8.05 37.40 19.22
CA GLN A 880 8.12 38.56 18.35
C GLN A 880 9.46 39.26 18.46
N TRP A 881 10.00 39.66 17.32
CA TRP A 881 11.18 40.53 17.22
C TRP A 881 10.78 41.87 16.61
N PRO A 882 10.93 42.98 17.33
CA PRO A 882 10.80 44.31 16.74
C PRO A 882 11.88 44.51 15.66
N ILE A 883 11.47 44.96 14.48
CA ILE A 883 12.34 45.22 13.35
C ILE A 883 11.97 46.53 12.66
N LYS A 884 12.84 47.02 11.77
CA LYS A 884 12.50 48.06 10.82
C LYS A 884 12.98 47.61 9.45
N ARG A 885 12.05 47.10 8.63
CA ARG A 885 12.38 46.55 7.32
C ARG A 885 11.52 47.18 6.24
N ASP A 886 12.16 47.84 5.28
CA ASP A 886 11.51 48.39 4.09
C ASP A 886 11.16 47.28 3.08
N PRO A 887 10.23 47.54 2.14
CA PRO A 887 9.83 46.60 1.10
C PRO A 887 11.03 46.07 0.30
N GLY A 888 10.91 44.85 -0.22
CA GLY A 888 11.92 44.19 -1.06
C GLY A 888 12.30 42.80 -0.59
N ALA A 889 13.31 42.21 -1.23
CA ALA A 889 13.77 40.86 -0.91
C ALA A 889 14.35 40.76 0.51
N VAL A 890 14.08 39.66 1.19
CA VAL A 890 14.53 39.40 2.56
C VAL A 890 14.85 37.91 2.75
N THR A 891 15.90 37.64 3.53
CA THR A 891 16.22 36.29 4.03
C THR A 891 15.96 36.24 5.53
N VAL A 892 15.11 35.32 5.96
CA VAL A 892 14.90 34.98 7.36
C VAL A 892 15.72 33.74 7.68
N SER A 893 16.45 33.72 8.79
CA SER A 893 17.01 32.49 9.34
C SER A 893 16.63 32.35 10.80
N LEU A 894 16.11 31.19 11.17
CA LEU A 894 15.79 30.84 12.54
C LEU A 894 16.81 29.82 13.02
N GLN A 895 17.30 29.95 14.25
CA GLN A 895 18.21 29.01 14.88
C GLN A 895 17.82 28.80 16.34
N GLY A 896 17.75 27.56 16.79
CA GLY A 896 17.14 27.24 18.09
C GLY A 896 17.08 25.74 18.35
N ASP A 897 16.66 25.37 19.54
CA ASP A 897 16.64 23.96 19.95
C ASP A 897 15.65 23.14 19.11
N GLN A 898 16.05 21.94 18.68
CA GLN A 898 15.21 21.04 17.88
C GLN A 898 13.90 20.59 18.58
N LYS A 899 13.78 20.88 19.88
CA LYS A 899 12.60 20.66 20.73
C LYS A 899 11.44 21.63 20.41
N LEU A 900 11.71 22.70 19.65
CA LEU A 900 10.74 23.75 19.31
C LEU A 900 9.91 23.44 18.06
N VAL A 901 8.65 23.86 18.12
CA VAL A 901 7.61 23.64 17.13
C VAL A 901 7.00 24.94 16.63
N ILE A 902 7.64 25.59 15.68
CA ILE A 902 7.03 26.71 14.95
C ILE A 902 5.86 26.19 14.11
N LYS A 903 4.72 26.81 14.36
CA LYS A 903 3.45 26.62 13.68
C LYS A 903 3.26 27.62 12.56
N GLN A 904 3.69 28.85 12.77
CA GLN A 904 3.50 29.94 11.82
C GLN A 904 4.62 30.96 11.89
N THR A 905 4.98 31.56 10.75
CA THR A 905 5.85 32.74 10.69
C THR A 905 5.23 33.83 9.83
N ARG A 906 5.35 35.09 10.22
CA ARG A 906 4.83 36.23 9.45
C ARG A 906 5.57 37.53 9.77
N PHE A 907 5.57 38.45 8.81
CA PHE A 907 5.90 39.86 9.02
C PHE A 907 4.62 40.67 9.32
N GLU A 908 4.73 41.65 10.22
CA GLU A 908 3.64 42.60 10.56
C GLU A 908 4.10 44.06 10.48
#